data_AF-A0A366R3U0-F1
#
_entry.id   AF-A0A366R3U0-F1
#
_cell.length_a   1.000
_cell.length_b   1.000
_cell.length_c   1.000
_cell.angle_alpha   90.00
_cell.angle_beta   90.00
_cell.angle_gamma   90.00
#
_symmetry.space_group_name_H-M   'P 1'
#
loop_
_entity.id
_entity.type
_entity.pdbx_description
1 polymer ?
#
loop_
_entity_poly.entity_id
_entity_poly.type
_entity_poly.pdbx_seq_one_letter_code
_entity_poly.pdbx_strand_id
1 'polypeptide(L)'
;METTLPLPFLVSVASPNDQSANDGLSRQEIALLGGAFYETASKDWGRPSAGSNAHMDATSLSNPDDVIALLDSGVRTVFVTSESYSEYEQYGARVIPAVSSLILSAATDDGLLVKDFDVSSNDVDKFIEVAQSKQIKNLYVKPTPETDIQKFLEVTKKANAIPIIPSTRLTTDKNDSTRLLLSKLIASYWKSDRTDGLIPTVVTDDAGIALGLAYTSEESILEALRTQSGVYQSRKRGLWVKGLTSGDTQELVRIGLDCDNDTLKFVVKQKGRFCHLEQFGCFGDLSGISALEQTLKSRKESAPEGSYTARLFSDEKLLRAKIMEEAEELCDGKTKENIAFEAADLIYFALTKAVGAGVSLADIEANLDAKSLKVKRRTGNAKGKWAEKEGIKTEEAPAKPSQPEAEKPADGRIAMERVDSTKISQTDLVEKLKRPSQKSPDAILKIIQPIIEDVRTGGDKAVLSYTHKFEKATSLTSPVLKAPFPKELMDIPPETIEAIDVSFENIRKFHSAQQEEKSLQVETMPGIVCSRFSRPIERVGLYIPGGTAVLPSTALMLGVPAMVAGCQKIVFASPPRSDGRITPEIVYVAHKVGAESIVLAGGAQAVAALAYGTESVTKVDKILGPGNQFVTAAKMHVSNDTNAGVGIDMPAGPSEVLVVADKDANPAFVASDLLSQAEHGVDSQVILIAVDLSEQELQAIEDEVHQQAIALPRVDIVRGSIAHSVTVQVKDIKEAMRISNEYAPEHLILQIKDAEKAVDQVMNAGSVFVGHWTPESVGDYSAGVNHSLPTYGFAKQYSGVNLGSFQKHITSSNLTADGLKNVGSAVMQLAKVEELEAHRRAVEIRLNYLKQQQ
;
A
#
# COMPACT_ATOMS: atom_id res chain seq x y z
N MET A 1 0.84 21.47 -20.54
CA MET A 1 -0.59 21.72 -20.33
C MET A 1 -1.04 20.88 -19.14
N GLU A 2 -1.78 21.47 -18.22
CA GLU A 2 -2.23 20.79 -17.00
C GLU A 2 -3.18 19.63 -17.38
N THR A 3 -2.71 18.39 -17.24
CA THR A 3 -3.45 17.18 -17.65
C THR A 3 -4.61 16.83 -16.72
N THR A 4 -4.85 17.66 -15.71
CA THR A 4 -5.87 17.46 -14.69
C THR A 4 -7.05 18.42 -14.81
N LEU A 5 -7.00 19.36 -15.75
CA LEU A 5 -8.17 20.16 -16.11
C LEU A 5 -9.17 19.31 -16.89
N PRO A 6 -10.48 19.45 -16.66
CA PRO A 6 -11.48 18.76 -17.46
C PRO A 6 -11.45 19.24 -18.91
N LEU A 7 -11.15 20.52 -19.14
CA LEU A 7 -11.02 21.10 -20.46
C LEU A 7 -9.70 21.88 -20.54
N PRO A 8 -9.07 22.00 -21.71
CA PRO A 8 -7.76 22.66 -21.88
C PRO A 8 -7.82 24.20 -21.77
N PHE A 9 -8.84 24.75 -21.09
CA PHE A 9 -9.04 26.16 -20.81
C PHE A 9 -9.80 26.32 -19.49
N LEU A 10 -9.76 27.52 -18.93
CA LEU A 10 -10.56 27.91 -17.77
C LEU A 10 -11.49 29.07 -18.15
N VAL A 11 -12.63 29.17 -17.47
CA VAL A 11 -13.52 30.33 -17.58
C VAL A 11 -13.33 31.22 -16.36
N SER A 12 -13.07 32.52 -16.57
CA SER A 12 -13.00 33.48 -15.47
C SER A 12 -14.34 34.06 -15.07
N VAL A 13 -14.52 34.22 -13.77
CA VAL A 13 -15.72 34.76 -13.12
C VAL A 13 -15.30 35.79 -12.07
N ALA A 14 -15.95 36.96 -12.06
CA ALA A 14 -15.57 38.08 -11.21
C ALA A 14 -15.65 37.76 -9.71
N SER A 15 -16.71 37.07 -9.27
CA SER A 15 -16.87 36.64 -7.87
C SER A 15 -17.69 35.35 -7.75
N PRO A 16 -17.41 34.50 -6.74
CA PRO A 16 -18.19 33.27 -6.47
C PRO A 16 -19.65 33.49 -6.07
N ASN A 17 -19.97 34.66 -5.51
CA ASN A 17 -21.31 35.00 -5.01
C ASN A 17 -22.05 35.98 -5.94
N ASP A 18 -21.51 36.24 -7.12
CA ASP A 18 -22.09 37.23 -8.02
C ASP A 18 -23.44 36.75 -8.57
N GLN A 19 -24.53 37.29 -8.01
CA GLN A 19 -25.89 37.07 -8.48
C GLN A 19 -26.20 37.85 -9.76
N SER A 20 -25.30 38.74 -10.20
CA SER A 20 -25.50 39.60 -11.37
C SER A 20 -25.12 38.97 -12.71
N ALA A 21 -24.88 37.65 -12.74
CA ALA A 21 -24.49 36.84 -13.91
C ALA A 21 -25.58 36.74 -15.02
N ASN A 22 -26.13 37.87 -15.45
CA ASN A 22 -26.94 38.01 -16.66
C ASN A 22 -26.10 38.41 -17.89
N ASP A 23 -24.79 38.61 -17.74
CA ASP A 23 -23.87 38.96 -18.83
C ASP A 23 -22.88 37.81 -19.08
N GLY A 24 -23.16 36.93 -20.05
CA GLY A 24 -22.34 35.76 -20.40
C GLY A 24 -22.93 34.42 -19.96
N LEU A 25 -22.06 33.47 -19.62
CA LEU A 25 -22.47 32.14 -19.14
C LEU A 25 -23.13 32.19 -17.75
N SER A 26 -24.20 31.43 -17.59
CA SER A 26 -24.87 31.22 -16.30
C SER A 26 -24.00 30.39 -15.34
N ARG A 27 -24.33 30.46 -14.05
CA ARG A 27 -23.66 29.66 -13.01
C ARG A 27 -23.76 28.16 -13.28
N GLN A 28 -24.89 27.69 -13.77
CA GLN A 28 -25.09 26.29 -14.10
C GLN A 28 -24.19 25.87 -15.26
N GLU A 29 -24.08 26.67 -16.32
CA GLU A 29 -23.21 26.38 -17.46
C GLU A 29 -21.74 26.35 -17.07
N ILE A 30 -21.29 27.27 -16.21
CA ILE A 30 -19.92 27.29 -15.70
C ILE A 30 -19.64 26.03 -14.86
N ALA A 31 -20.60 25.56 -14.07
CA ALA A 31 -20.43 24.35 -13.27
C ALA A 31 -20.19 23.10 -14.13
N LEU A 32 -20.79 23.03 -15.33
CA LEU A 32 -20.60 21.92 -16.27
C LEU A 32 -19.15 21.80 -16.79
N LEU A 33 -18.37 22.88 -16.75
CA LEU A 33 -16.98 22.87 -17.23
C LEU A 33 -16.02 22.25 -16.21
N GLY A 34 -16.48 22.03 -14.97
CA GLY A 34 -15.72 21.35 -13.92
C GLY A 34 -14.51 22.12 -13.35
N GLY A 35 -14.16 23.27 -13.91
CA GLY A 35 -13.12 24.17 -13.41
C GLY A 35 -13.38 25.62 -13.80
N ALA A 36 -13.16 26.54 -12.87
CA ALA A 36 -13.34 27.98 -13.08
C ALA A 36 -12.21 28.76 -12.42
N PHE A 37 -11.88 29.90 -12.99
CA PHE A 37 -10.94 30.87 -12.45
C PHE A 37 -11.70 32.01 -11.77
N TYR A 38 -11.47 32.24 -10.48
CA TYR A 38 -12.12 33.31 -9.73
C TYR A 38 -11.18 34.50 -9.61
N GLU A 39 -11.62 35.65 -10.11
CA GLU A 39 -10.77 36.85 -10.23
C GLU A 39 -10.54 37.58 -8.91
N THR A 40 -11.38 37.31 -7.91
CA THR A 40 -11.24 37.89 -6.57
C THR A 40 -11.25 36.80 -5.52
N ALA A 41 -10.17 36.72 -4.76
CA ALA A 41 -10.12 35.93 -3.55
C ALA A 41 -10.91 36.62 -2.42
N SER A 42 -11.77 35.87 -1.75
CA SER A 42 -12.38 36.26 -0.47
C SER A 42 -11.90 35.31 0.61
N LYS A 43 -11.56 35.84 1.79
CA LYS A 43 -11.26 35.03 2.99
C LYS A 43 -12.42 34.12 3.39
N ASP A 44 -13.65 34.49 3.03
CA ASP A 44 -14.88 33.76 3.38
C ASP A 44 -15.30 32.79 2.26
N TRP A 45 -14.33 32.29 1.48
CA TRP A 45 -14.59 31.32 0.43
C TRP A 45 -15.24 30.04 1.00
N GLY A 46 -16.48 29.79 0.59
CA GLY A 46 -17.20 28.55 0.90
C GLY A 46 -16.59 27.36 0.16
N ARG A 47 -16.79 26.13 0.64
CA ARG A 47 -16.22 24.96 -0.05
C ARG A 47 -16.69 24.90 -1.52
N PRO A 48 -15.76 24.68 -2.48
CA PRO A 48 -16.13 24.40 -3.85
C PRO A 48 -17.08 23.19 -3.92
N SER A 49 -17.89 23.11 -4.96
CA SER A 49 -18.71 21.93 -5.19
C SER A 49 -17.83 20.69 -5.39
N ALA A 50 -18.38 19.54 -5.04
CA ALA A 50 -17.84 18.21 -5.28
C ALA A 50 -17.07 18.07 -6.61
N GLY A 51 -15.77 17.78 -6.54
CA GLY A 51 -14.92 17.57 -7.71
C GLY A 51 -14.68 18.81 -8.58
N SER A 52 -15.03 20.02 -8.14
CA SER A 52 -14.70 21.24 -8.90
C SER A 52 -13.22 21.61 -8.77
N ASN A 53 -12.60 21.92 -9.91
CA ASN A 53 -11.23 22.37 -10.00
C ASN A 53 -11.19 23.91 -9.94
N ALA A 54 -11.52 24.46 -8.78
CA ALA A 54 -11.49 25.91 -8.57
C ALA A 54 -10.05 26.45 -8.61
N HIS A 55 -9.84 27.49 -9.39
CA HIS A 55 -8.59 28.23 -9.51
C HIS A 55 -8.84 29.64 -9.02
N MET A 56 -7.97 30.20 -8.17
CA MET A 56 -8.24 31.49 -7.56
C MET A 56 -7.09 32.47 -7.68
N ASP A 57 -7.40 33.68 -8.13
CA ASP A 57 -6.50 34.82 -8.06
C ASP A 57 -6.44 35.36 -6.63
N ALA A 58 -5.36 35.07 -5.94
CA ALA A 58 -5.07 35.55 -4.59
C ALA A 58 -3.97 36.62 -4.59
N THR A 59 -3.67 37.25 -5.74
CA THR A 59 -2.64 38.30 -5.83
C THR A 59 -2.94 39.54 -5.00
N SER A 60 -4.21 39.73 -4.60
CA SER A 60 -4.63 40.79 -3.68
C SER A 60 -4.52 40.44 -2.20
N LEU A 61 -4.26 39.16 -1.85
CA LEU A 61 -4.11 38.72 -0.47
C LEU A 61 -2.65 38.93 -0.01
N SER A 62 -2.49 39.62 1.11
CA SER A 62 -1.18 39.90 1.71
C SER A 62 -0.86 39.00 2.92
N ASN A 63 -1.84 38.28 3.45
CA ASN A 63 -1.69 37.41 4.61
C ASN A 63 -1.55 35.93 4.19
N PRO A 64 -0.45 35.24 4.55
CA PRO A 64 -0.27 33.82 4.24
C PRO A 64 -1.35 32.89 4.79
N ASP A 65 -1.95 33.23 5.93
CA ASP A 65 -3.03 32.42 6.49
C ASP A 65 -4.29 32.42 5.62
N ASP A 66 -4.55 33.51 4.90
CA ASP A 66 -5.70 33.59 3.99
C ASP A 66 -5.46 32.69 2.77
N VAL A 67 -4.24 32.66 2.22
CA VAL A 67 -3.84 31.74 1.13
C VAL A 67 -3.96 30.28 1.57
N ILE A 68 -3.51 29.95 2.78
CA ILE A 68 -3.64 28.58 3.31
C ILE A 68 -5.12 28.23 3.56
N ALA A 69 -5.94 29.17 4.01
CA ALA A 69 -7.38 28.95 4.16
C ALA A 69 -8.05 28.60 2.82
N LEU A 70 -7.63 29.23 1.73
CA LEU A 70 -8.09 28.86 0.38
C LEU A 70 -7.67 27.43 0.02
N LEU A 71 -6.42 27.04 0.29
CA LEU A 71 -5.96 25.67 0.05
C LEU A 71 -6.75 24.64 0.87
N ASP A 72 -7.03 24.93 2.14
CA ASP A 72 -7.80 24.07 3.06
C ASP A 72 -9.30 24.01 2.73
N SER A 73 -9.81 25.00 2.00
CA SER A 73 -11.19 25.02 1.52
C SER A 73 -11.41 24.10 0.31
N GLY A 74 -10.34 23.64 -0.32
CA GLY A 74 -10.38 22.75 -1.50
C GLY A 74 -10.12 23.44 -2.84
N VAL A 75 -9.66 24.70 -2.85
CA VAL A 75 -9.22 25.38 -4.09
C VAL A 75 -8.05 24.61 -4.68
N ARG A 76 -8.11 24.22 -5.95
CA ARG A 76 -7.08 23.40 -6.60
C ARG A 76 -5.74 24.14 -6.68
N THR A 77 -5.79 25.33 -7.27
CA THR A 77 -4.62 26.17 -7.54
C THR A 77 -4.89 27.60 -7.10
N VAL A 78 -3.99 28.15 -6.29
CA VAL A 78 -4.03 29.53 -5.82
C VAL A 78 -2.91 30.31 -6.49
N PHE A 79 -3.23 31.44 -7.11
CA PHE A 79 -2.25 32.29 -7.76
C PHE A 79 -1.85 33.45 -6.86
N VAL A 80 -0.56 33.57 -6.56
CA VAL A 80 0.00 34.59 -5.67
C VAL A 80 0.97 35.50 -6.44
N THR A 81 1.35 36.64 -5.88
CA THR A 81 2.34 37.51 -6.55
C THR A 81 3.69 36.81 -6.67
N SER A 82 4.44 37.08 -7.74
CA SER A 82 5.75 36.46 -7.95
C SER A 82 6.74 36.70 -6.80
N GLU A 83 6.60 37.84 -6.11
CA GLU A 83 7.42 38.25 -4.97
C GLU A 83 7.12 37.42 -3.71
N SER A 84 5.85 37.03 -3.50
CA SER A 84 5.43 36.26 -2.31
C SER A 84 5.55 34.74 -2.51
N TYR A 85 5.74 34.27 -3.75
CA TYR A 85 5.76 32.85 -4.08
C TYR A 85 6.76 32.02 -3.24
N SER A 86 7.92 32.59 -2.89
CA SER A 86 8.94 31.89 -2.10
C SER A 86 8.44 31.38 -0.73
N GLU A 87 7.38 31.97 -0.18
CA GLU A 87 6.74 31.54 1.08
C GLU A 87 5.90 30.25 0.91
N TYR A 88 5.61 29.86 -0.33
CA TYR A 88 4.65 28.81 -0.69
C TYR A 88 5.24 27.66 -1.50
N GLU A 89 6.56 27.65 -1.76
CA GLU A 89 7.24 26.66 -2.60
C GLU A 89 6.95 25.21 -2.19
N GLN A 90 6.79 24.96 -0.89
CA GLN A 90 6.42 23.67 -0.31
C GLN A 90 5.06 23.11 -0.79
N TYR A 91 4.19 23.93 -1.40
CA TYR A 91 2.88 23.52 -1.89
C TYR A 91 2.89 23.14 -3.38
N GLY A 92 4.03 23.27 -4.07
CA GLY A 92 4.23 22.91 -5.47
C GLY A 92 3.16 23.50 -6.39
N ALA A 93 2.66 22.73 -7.36
CA ALA A 93 1.63 23.13 -8.32
C ALA A 93 0.29 23.63 -7.75
N ARG A 94 0.07 23.58 -6.43
CA ARG A 94 -1.12 24.17 -5.80
C ARG A 94 -1.00 25.66 -5.53
N VAL A 95 0.21 26.21 -5.52
CA VAL A 95 0.44 27.65 -5.48
C VAL A 95 1.32 28.02 -6.65
N ILE A 96 0.89 28.96 -7.49
CA ILE A 96 1.60 29.33 -8.72
C ILE A 96 1.81 30.85 -8.72
N PRO A 97 3.01 31.35 -9.10
CA PRO A 97 3.23 32.79 -9.20
C PRO A 97 2.41 33.39 -10.35
N ALA A 98 2.01 34.65 -10.18
CA ALA A 98 1.31 35.44 -11.17
C ALA A 98 2.06 36.75 -11.45
N VAL A 99 2.04 37.15 -12.71
CA VAL A 99 2.64 38.40 -13.20
C VAL A 99 1.67 39.10 -14.15
N SER A 100 1.65 40.44 -14.16
CA SER A 100 0.87 41.25 -15.12
C SER A 100 1.70 41.72 -16.34
N SER A 101 2.89 41.17 -16.52
CA SER A 101 3.78 41.48 -17.64
C SER A 101 4.14 40.20 -18.41
N LEU A 102 4.57 40.33 -19.68
CA LEU A 102 5.01 39.21 -20.52
C LEU A 102 6.34 38.57 -20.06
N ILE A 103 6.72 38.77 -18.79
CA ILE A 103 7.98 38.33 -18.21
C ILE A 103 7.85 36.86 -17.76
N LEU A 104 8.20 35.96 -18.66
CA LEU A 104 8.26 34.50 -18.39
C LEU A 104 9.47 34.09 -17.52
N SER A 105 10.23 35.02 -16.94
CA SER A 105 11.32 34.70 -16.01
C SER A 105 10.83 34.34 -14.61
N ALA A 106 9.59 34.71 -14.25
CA ALA A 106 8.96 34.33 -12.98
C ALA A 106 8.36 32.91 -13.00
N ALA A 107 8.48 32.19 -14.13
CA ALA A 107 7.98 30.82 -14.24
C ALA A 107 8.77 29.86 -13.34
N THR A 108 8.04 28.96 -12.70
CA THR A 108 8.57 27.90 -11.85
C THR A 108 8.46 26.56 -12.57
N ASP A 109 9.02 25.50 -11.98
CA ASP A 109 8.83 24.12 -12.46
C ASP A 109 7.35 23.69 -12.46
N ASP A 110 6.55 24.34 -11.61
CA ASP A 110 5.13 24.05 -11.40
C ASP A 110 4.17 24.90 -12.25
N GLY A 111 4.57 26.11 -12.67
CA GLY A 111 3.77 26.93 -13.59
C GLY A 111 3.97 28.45 -13.46
N LEU A 112 3.13 29.19 -14.20
CA LEU A 112 3.04 30.65 -14.17
C LEU A 112 1.66 31.11 -14.64
N LEU A 113 1.09 32.13 -14.01
CA LEU A 113 -0.04 32.90 -14.55
C LEU A 113 0.43 34.24 -15.12
N VAL A 114 0.12 34.50 -16.39
CA VAL A 114 0.27 35.82 -17.02
C VAL A 114 -1.10 36.50 -17.08
N LYS A 115 -1.27 37.56 -16.30
CA LYS A 115 -2.47 38.40 -16.26
C LYS A 115 -2.36 39.52 -17.31
N ASP A 116 -3.52 40.08 -17.65
CA ASP A 116 -3.64 41.30 -18.45
C ASP A 116 -2.92 41.19 -19.82
N PHE A 117 -3.03 40.03 -20.46
CA PHE A 117 -2.39 39.73 -21.74
C PHE A 117 -3.08 40.48 -22.89
N ASP A 118 -2.32 41.30 -23.62
CA ASP A 118 -2.81 42.04 -24.78
C ASP A 118 -2.20 41.48 -26.08
N VAL A 119 -3.06 40.94 -26.95
CA VAL A 119 -2.68 40.39 -28.26
C VAL A 119 -2.22 41.45 -29.26
N SER A 120 -2.48 42.74 -29.00
CA SER A 120 -2.05 43.85 -29.85
C SER A 120 -0.65 44.37 -29.50
N SER A 121 -0.03 43.85 -28.44
CA SER A 121 1.36 44.15 -28.07
C SER A 121 2.36 43.66 -29.12
N ASN A 122 3.43 44.42 -29.33
CA ASN A 122 4.52 44.05 -30.26
C ASN A 122 5.36 42.83 -29.78
N ASP A 123 5.19 42.39 -28.53
CA ASP A 123 5.99 41.32 -27.93
C ASP A 123 5.35 39.92 -28.00
N VAL A 124 4.20 39.77 -28.68
CA VAL A 124 3.47 38.48 -28.75
C VAL A 124 4.29 37.36 -29.41
N ASP A 125 5.01 37.66 -30.49
CA ASP A 125 5.84 36.65 -31.16
C ASP A 125 6.98 36.16 -30.25
N LYS A 126 7.59 37.10 -29.52
CA LYS A 126 8.62 36.81 -28.53
C LYS A 126 8.07 36.00 -27.36
N PHE A 127 6.86 36.31 -26.91
CA PHE A 127 6.18 35.53 -25.88
C PHE A 127 6.00 34.06 -26.33
N ILE A 128 5.55 33.82 -27.56
CA ILE A 128 5.38 32.47 -28.11
C ILE A 128 6.74 31.74 -28.17
N GLU A 129 7.78 32.38 -28.68
CA GLU A 129 9.13 31.81 -28.79
C GLU A 129 9.69 31.42 -27.42
N VAL A 130 9.55 32.30 -26.42
CA VAL A 130 10.05 32.04 -25.06
C VAL A 130 9.22 30.96 -24.37
N ALA A 131 7.90 30.95 -24.52
CA ALA A 131 7.04 29.90 -23.96
C ALA A 131 7.39 28.52 -24.53
N GLN A 132 7.59 28.42 -25.85
CA GLN A 132 7.95 27.17 -26.53
C GLN A 132 9.35 26.66 -26.13
N SER A 133 10.34 27.56 -26.08
CA SER A 133 11.71 27.19 -25.71
C SER A 133 11.83 26.75 -24.25
N LYS A 134 11.11 27.39 -23.32
CA LYS A 134 11.13 27.04 -21.90
C LYS A 134 10.28 25.82 -21.53
N GLN A 135 9.34 25.41 -22.38
CA GLN A 135 8.41 24.29 -22.13
C GLN A 135 7.69 24.36 -20.77
N ILE A 136 7.16 25.53 -20.43
CA ILE A 136 6.50 25.76 -19.13
C ILE A 136 5.28 24.83 -19.00
N LYS A 137 5.26 23.99 -17.95
CA LYS A 137 4.31 22.88 -17.80
C LYS A 137 2.84 23.35 -17.65
N ASN A 138 2.62 24.40 -16.87
CA ASN A 138 1.30 24.99 -16.58
C ASN A 138 1.34 26.52 -16.76
N LEU A 139 1.44 26.98 -18.01
CA LEU A 139 1.39 28.40 -18.36
C LEU A 139 -0.07 28.83 -18.54
N TYR A 140 -0.64 29.56 -17.58
CA TYR A 140 -1.97 30.14 -17.69
C TYR A 140 -1.88 31.56 -18.22
N VAL A 141 -2.82 31.97 -19.07
CA VAL A 141 -2.85 33.31 -19.63
C VAL A 141 -4.27 33.86 -19.56
N LYS A 142 -4.43 35.07 -19.01
CA LYS A 142 -5.70 35.80 -18.94
C LYS A 142 -5.62 37.07 -19.81
N PRO A 143 -6.57 37.32 -20.73
CA PRO A 143 -6.54 38.47 -21.62
C PRO A 143 -6.98 39.77 -20.92
N THR A 144 -6.62 40.91 -21.50
CA THR A 144 -7.26 42.21 -21.19
C THR A 144 -8.71 42.26 -21.69
N PRO A 145 -9.59 43.10 -21.12
CA PRO A 145 -10.99 43.21 -21.56
C PRO A 145 -11.19 43.54 -23.05
N GLU A 146 -10.27 44.33 -23.63
CA GLU A 146 -10.31 44.82 -25.01
C GLU A 146 -9.75 43.81 -26.02
N THR A 147 -9.13 42.72 -25.55
CA THR A 147 -8.47 41.73 -26.41
C THR A 147 -9.46 41.00 -27.32
N ASP A 148 -9.05 40.81 -28.58
CA ASP A 148 -9.74 39.93 -29.52
C ASP A 148 -9.57 38.47 -29.10
N ILE A 149 -10.67 37.83 -28.71
CA ILE A 149 -10.66 36.47 -28.16
C ILE A 149 -10.25 35.42 -29.20
N GLN A 150 -10.55 35.61 -30.49
CA GLN A 150 -10.14 34.64 -31.51
C GLN A 150 -8.62 34.66 -31.69
N LYS A 151 -8.03 35.85 -31.83
CA LYS A 151 -6.57 36.00 -31.89
C LYS A 151 -5.88 35.51 -30.62
N PHE A 152 -6.49 35.76 -29.46
CA PHE A 152 -6.00 35.28 -28.18
C PHE A 152 -5.91 33.76 -28.11
N LEU A 153 -6.94 33.05 -28.57
CA LEU A 153 -6.95 31.58 -28.62
C LEU A 153 -5.88 31.04 -29.59
N GLU A 154 -5.66 31.70 -30.73
CA GLU A 154 -4.58 31.32 -31.65
C GLU A 154 -3.19 31.48 -31.02
N VAL A 155 -2.95 32.59 -30.32
CA VAL A 155 -1.68 32.87 -29.64
C VAL A 155 -1.42 31.87 -28.52
N THR A 156 -2.40 31.65 -27.65
CA THR A 156 -2.26 30.69 -26.53
C THR A 156 -2.06 29.27 -27.01
N LYS A 157 -2.73 28.86 -28.10
CA LYS A 157 -2.49 27.57 -28.76
C LYS A 157 -1.06 27.44 -29.28
N LYS A 158 -0.51 28.47 -29.93
CA LYS A 158 0.90 28.48 -30.38
C LYS A 158 1.87 28.44 -29.21
N ALA A 159 1.56 29.11 -28.11
CA ALA A 159 2.39 29.14 -26.90
C ALA A 159 2.26 27.88 -26.02
N ASN A 160 1.40 26.92 -26.37
CA ASN A 160 1.04 25.77 -25.52
C ASN A 160 0.55 26.18 -24.12
N ALA A 161 -0.15 27.31 -24.05
CA ALA A 161 -0.68 27.89 -22.82
C ALA A 161 -2.15 27.51 -22.59
N ILE A 162 -2.59 27.58 -21.34
CA ILE A 162 -3.97 27.37 -20.89
C ILE A 162 -4.66 28.74 -20.88
N PRO A 163 -5.58 29.03 -21.82
CA PRO A 163 -6.29 30.29 -21.81
C PRO A 163 -7.33 30.33 -20.69
N ILE A 164 -7.39 31.46 -20.00
CA ILE A 164 -8.44 31.84 -19.06
C ILE A 164 -9.36 32.84 -19.76
N ILE A 165 -10.59 32.47 -20.03
CA ILE A 165 -11.52 33.23 -20.88
C ILE A 165 -12.65 33.82 -20.03
N PRO A 166 -12.93 35.12 -20.08
CA PRO A 166 -14.04 35.70 -19.31
C PRO A 166 -15.40 35.12 -19.71
N SER A 167 -16.23 34.76 -18.73
CA SER A 167 -17.58 34.22 -18.97
C SER A 167 -18.46 35.14 -19.80
N THR A 168 -18.27 36.47 -19.66
CA THR A 168 -18.95 37.53 -20.42
C THR A 168 -18.67 37.50 -21.92
N ARG A 169 -17.63 36.78 -22.36
CA ARG A 169 -17.23 36.62 -23.77
C ARG A 169 -17.73 35.31 -24.39
N LEU A 170 -18.43 34.49 -23.62
CA LEU A 170 -18.91 33.17 -24.02
C LEU A 170 -20.45 33.14 -24.00
N THR A 171 -21.03 32.32 -24.88
CA THR A 171 -22.49 32.14 -24.98
C THR A 171 -22.85 30.70 -25.34
N THR A 172 -24.06 30.28 -24.95
CA THR A 172 -24.73 29.06 -25.41
C THR A 172 -25.92 29.36 -26.33
N ASP A 173 -26.20 30.64 -26.60
CA ASP A 173 -27.20 31.05 -27.58
C ASP A 173 -26.56 31.13 -28.97
N LYS A 174 -27.00 30.26 -29.88
CA LYS A 174 -26.55 30.23 -31.28
C LYS A 174 -26.85 31.53 -32.05
N ASN A 175 -27.78 32.35 -31.58
CA ASN A 175 -28.17 33.60 -32.23
C ASN A 175 -27.34 34.80 -31.74
N ASP A 176 -26.55 34.63 -30.67
CA ASP A 176 -25.63 35.66 -30.18
C ASP A 176 -24.35 35.63 -31.03
N SER A 177 -24.25 36.57 -31.98
CA SER A 177 -23.07 36.74 -32.83
C SER A 177 -21.98 37.61 -32.21
N THR A 178 -22.22 38.17 -31.01
CA THR A 178 -21.28 39.08 -30.33
C THR A 178 -20.29 38.34 -29.43
N ARG A 179 -20.64 37.14 -28.97
CA ARG A 179 -19.83 36.29 -28.09
C ARG A 179 -19.39 35.00 -28.77
N LEU A 180 -18.34 34.38 -28.25
CA LEU A 180 -17.87 33.09 -28.76
C LEU A 180 -18.77 31.96 -28.26
N LEU A 181 -19.26 31.13 -29.18
CA LEU A 181 -20.10 29.98 -28.85
C LEU A 181 -19.27 28.93 -28.08
N LEU A 182 -19.71 28.58 -26.87
CA LEU A 182 -18.99 27.67 -25.98
C LEU A 182 -18.79 26.27 -26.59
N SER A 183 -19.78 25.76 -27.34
CA SER A 183 -19.68 24.50 -28.06
C SER A 183 -18.54 24.51 -29.09
N LYS A 184 -18.37 25.61 -29.83
CA LYS A 184 -17.29 25.79 -30.80
C LYS A 184 -15.92 25.90 -30.13
N LEU A 185 -15.85 26.57 -28.98
CA LEU A 185 -14.62 26.62 -28.21
C LEU A 185 -14.18 25.22 -27.80
N ILE A 186 -15.06 24.42 -27.20
CA ILE A 186 -14.76 23.03 -26.80
C ILE A 186 -14.35 22.20 -28.03
N ALA A 187 -15.12 22.29 -29.12
CA ALA A 187 -14.84 21.58 -30.36
C ALA A 187 -13.53 22.03 -31.05
N SER A 188 -12.98 23.20 -30.74
CA SER A 188 -11.72 23.66 -31.33
C SER A 188 -10.48 22.94 -30.78
N TYR A 189 -10.62 22.28 -29.62
CA TYR A 189 -9.56 21.54 -28.96
C TYR A 189 -9.56 20.05 -29.24
N TRP A 190 -10.72 19.49 -29.60
CA TRP A 190 -10.85 18.06 -29.76
C TRP A 190 -10.24 17.56 -31.07
N LYS A 191 -9.92 16.27 -31.13
CA LYS A 191 -9.37 15.61 -32.32
C LYS A 191 -10.20 14.37 -32.60
N SER A 192 -10.93 14.38 -33.71
CA SER A 192 -11.64 13.20 -34.16
C SER A 192 -10.81 12.45 -35.20
N ASP A 193 -10.66 11.14 -35.01
CA ASP A 193 -10.12 10.21 -36.00
C ASP A 193 -11.18 9.74 -37.01
N ARG A 194 -12.43 10.17 -36.83
CA ARG A 194 -13.57 9.77 -37.67
C ARG A 194 -13.77 10.72 -38.85
N THR A 195 -14.17 10.15 -39.98
CA THR A 195 -14.48 10.90 -41.20
C THR A 195 -15.71 11.79 -41.08
N ASP A 196 -16.62 11.50 -40.14
CA ASP A 196 -17.80 12.32 -39.84
C ASP A 196 -17.54 13.42 -38.80
N GLY A 197 -16.31 13.50 -38.27
CA GLY A 197 -15.90 14.52 -37.30
C GLY A 197 -16.54 14.37 -35.91
N LEU A 198 -17.29 13.29 -35.66
CA LEU A 198 -17.85 13.01 -34.34
C LEU A 198 -16.75 12.56 -33.38
N ILE A 199 -16.88 12.89 -32.11
CA ILE A 199 -15.96 12.40 -31.09
C ILE A 199 -16.62 11.27 -30.29
N PRO A 200 -15.89 10.19 -29.92
CA PRO A 200 -16.36 9.26 -28.90
C PRO A 200 -16.58 9.99 -27.57
N THR A 201 -17.70 9.71 -26.92
CA THR A 201 -18.06 10.28 -25.62
C THR A 201 -18.35 9.17 -24.64
N VAL A 202 -17.46 8.98 -23.68
CA VAL A 202 -17.69 8.12 -22.53
C VAL A 202 -18.66 8.82 -21.58
N VAL A 203 -19.80 8.19 -21.33
CA VAL A 203 -20.80 8.68 -20.39
C VAL A 203 -20.60 7.96 -19.07
N THR A 204 -20.42 8.69 -17.98
CA THR A 204 -20.32 8.14 -16.63
C THR A 204 -21.40 8.71 -15.72
N ASP A 205 -21.75 7.98 -14.66
CA ASP A 205 -22.49 8.60 -13.56
C ASP A 205 -21.58 9.58 -12.77
N ASP A 206 -22.16 10.22 -11.76
CA ASP A 206 -21.50 11.19 -10.89
C ASP A 206 -20.50 10.57 -9.88
N ALA A 207 -20.47 9.23 -9.75
CA ALA A 207 -19.42 8.46 -9.07
C ALA A 207 -18.30 7.99 -10.03
N GLY A 208 -18.42 8.30 -11.33
CA GLY A 208 -17.41 7.96 -12.34
C GLY A 208 -17.54 6.57 -12.96
N ILE A 209 -18.62 5.82 -12.69
CA ILE A 209 -18.90 4.53 -13.32
C ILE A 209 -19.36 4.74 -14.76
N ALA A 210 -18.74 4.03 -15.72
CA ALA A 210 -19.10 4.12 -17.12
C ALA A 210 -20.49 3.55 -17.39
N LEU A 211 -21.42 4.40 -17.83
CA LEU A 211 -22.77 4.04 -18.24
C LEU A 211 -22.81 3.60 -19.70
N GLY A 212 -21.96 4.16 -20.56
CA GLY A 212 -21.92 3.77 -21.97
C GLY A 212 -20.98 4.62 -22.81
N LEU A 213 -20.87 4.23 -24.08
CA LEU A 213 -20.17 4.99 -25.11
C LEU A 213 -21.20 5.56 -26.08
N ALA A 214 -21.19 6.88 -26.24
CA ALA A 214 -21.96 7.61 -27.23
C ALA A 214 -21.02 8.34 -28.20
N TYR A 215 -21.60 9.08 -29.15
CA TYR A 215 -20.85 10.00 -30.01
C TYR A 215 -21.43 11.38 -29.86
N THR A 216 -20.60 12.40 -30.00
CA THR A 216 -20.99 13.80 -29.81
C THR A 216 -20.54 14.63 -31.02
N SER A 217 -21.44 15.50 -31.47
CA SER A 217 -21.21 16.59 -32.43
C SER A 217 -21.18 17.94 -31.70
N GLU A 218 -20.68 18.99 -32.34
CA GLU A 218 -20.71 20.36 -31.80
C GLU A 218 -22.14 20.80 -31.44
N GLU A 219 -23.11 20.47 -32.30
CA GLU A 219 -24.53 20.74 -32.07
C GLU A 219 -25.07 20.00 -30.83
N SER A 220 -24.64 18.74 -30.60
CA SER A 220 -25.03 18.02 -29.39
C SER A 220 -24.41 18.56 -28.11
N ILE A 221 -23.19 19.10 -28.14
CA ILE A 221 -22.63 19.82 -26.99
C ILE A 221 -23.45 21.07 -26.69
N LEU A 222 -23.75 21.85 -27.72
CA LEU A 222 -24.50 23.09 -27.56
C LEU A 222 -25.85 22.83 -26.89
N GLU A 223 -26.57 21.81 -27.37
CA GLU A 223 -27.86 21.46 -26.81
C GLU A 223 -27.73 20.83 -25.41
N ALA A 224 -26.68 20.04 -25.14
CA ALA A 224 -26.40 19.49 -23.81
C ALA A 224 -26.12 20.60 -22.78
N LEU A 225 -25.33 21.61 -23.14
CA LEU A 225 -25.04 22.78 -22.30
C LEU A 225 -26.32 23.58 -22.01
N ARG A 226 -27.13 23.84 -23.04
CA ARG A 226 -28.36 24.65 -22.95
C ARG A 226 -29.45 23.97 -22.13
N THR A 227 -29.62 22.66 -22.33
CA THR A 227 -30.68 21.88 -21.67
C THR A 227 -30.22 21.24 -20.36
N GLN A 228 -28.91 21.27 -20.07
CA GLN A 228 -28.29 20.60 -18.93
C GLN A 228 -28.66 19.11 -18.89
N SER A 229 -28.70 18.47 -20.06
CA SER A 229 -29.12 17.09 -20.22
C SER A 229 -28.15 16.28 -21.07
N GLY A 230 -28.22 14.95 -20.98
CA GLY A 230 -27.44 14.06 -21.83
C GLY A 230 -27.94 14.09 -23.27
N VAL A 231 -27.27 14.89 -24.12
CA VAL A 231 -27.56 15.01 -25.55
C VAL A 231 -26.38 14.48 -26.37
N TYR A 232 -26.67 13.60 -27.30
CA TYR A 232 -25.68 12.87 -28.09
C TYR A 232 -26.04 12.87 -29.57
N GLN A 233 -25.10 12.46 -30.41
CA GLN A 233 -25.31 12.22 -31.83
C GLN A 233 -25.58 10.72 -32.09
N SER A 234 -26.78 10.40 -32.56
CA SER A 234 -27.14 9.06 -33.02
C SER A 234 -26.96 8.92 -34.52
N ARG A 235 -26.27 7.85 -34.94
CA ARG A 235 -26.13 7.47 -36.36
C ARG A 235 -27.47 7.25 -37.08
N LYS A 236 -28.53 6.91 -36.35
CA LYS A 236 -29.86 6.62 -36.92
C LYS A 236 -30.88 7.75 -36.74
N ARG A 237 -30.75 8.55 -35.67
CA ARG A 237 -31.78 9.50 -35.24
C ARG A 237 -31.33 10.97 -35.30
N GLY A 238 -30.08 11.23 -35.67
CA GLY A 238 -29.50 12.57 -35.56
C GLY A 238 -29.30 12.95 -34.09
N LEU A 239 -29.64 14.19 -33.73
CA LEU A 239 -29.56 14.69 -32.37
C LEU A 239 -30.48 13.89 -31.43
N TRP A 240 -29.91 13.33 -30.36
CA TRP A 240 -30.59 12.41 -29.45
C TRP A 240 -30.45 12.87 -28.00
N VAL A 241 -31.56 13.33 -27.42
CA VAL A 241 -31.67 13.59 -25.98
C VAL A 241 -32.06 12.29 -25.27
N LYS A 242 -31.29 11.88 -24.27
CA LYS A 242 -31.51 10.62 -23.55
C LYS A 242 -32.80 10.67 -22.73
N GLY A 243 -33.60 9.60 -22.87
CA GLY A 243 -34.75 9.34 -21.99
C GLY A 243 -36.03 10.11 -22.32
N LEU A 244 -36.05 10.98 -23.34
CA LEU A 244 -37.27 11.74 -23.70
C LEU A 244 -38.51 10.87 -23.91
N THR A 245 -38.33 9.67 -24.48
CA THR A 245 -39.44 8.74 -24.75
C THR A 245 -39.61 7.65 -23.69
N SER A 246 -38.53 7.23 -23.01
CA SER A 246 -38.59 6.12 -22.03
C SER A 246 -38.79 6.59 -20.59
N GLY A 247 -38.56 7.87 -20.29
CA GLY A 247 -38.52 8.40 -18.93
C GLY A 247 -37.15 8.24 -18.25
N ASP A 248 -36.21 7.50 -18.85
CA ASP A 248 -34.85 7.31 -18.31
C ASP A 248 -33.91 8.46 -18.67
N THR A 249 -34.18 9.63 -18.11
CA THR A 249 -33.53 10.91 -18.43
C THR A 249 -32.15 11.07 -17.78
N GLN A 250 -31.39 12.06 -18.25
CA GLN A 250 -30.09 12.43 -17.70
C GLN A 250 -30.01 13.92 -17.42
N GLU A 251 -29.47 14.29 -16.27
CA GLU A 251 -29.00 15.64 -15.97
C GLU A 251 -27.48 15.66 -16.18
N LEU A 252 -26.99 16.60 -16.99
CA LEU A 252 -25.57 16.76 -17.23
C LEU A 252 -24.93 17.48 -16.05
N VAL A 253 -23.85 16.91 -15.51
CA VAL A 253 -23.11 17.45 -14.36
C VAL A 253 -21.77 18.03 -14.80
N ARG A 254 -21.08 17.37 -15.73
CA ARG A 254 -19.76 17.82 -16.19
C ARG A 254 -19.42 17.33 -17.59
N ILE A 255 -18.63 18.13 -18.29
CA ILE A 255 -17.95 17.78 -19.53
C ILE A 255 -16.44 17.83 -19.30
N GLY A 256 -15.72 16.86 -19.84
CA GLY A 256 -14.26 16.92 -19.95
C GLY A 256 -13.74 16.24 -21.21
N LEU A 257 -12.47 16.50 -21.52
CA LEU A 257 -11.66 15.84 -22.54
C LEU A 257 -10.58 15.01 -21.85
N ASP A 258 -10.13 13.95 -22.51
CA ASP A 258 -8.97 13.20 -22.08
C ASP A 258 -7.64 13.88 -22.48
N CYS A 259 -6.51 13.23 -22.19
CA CYS A 259 -5.20 13.88 -22.22
C CYS A 259 -4.67 14.24 -23.62
N ASP A 260 -5.12 13.56 -24.67
CA ASP A 260 -4.77 13.87 -26.06
C ASP A 260 -5.91 14.57 -26.84
N ASN A 261 -7.06 14.73 -26.17
CA ASN A 261 -8.28 15.40 -26.61
C ASN A 261 -9.03 14.65 -27.71
N ASP A 262 -8.93 13.33 -27.77
CA ASP A 262 -9.66 12.52 -28.76
C ASP A 262 -10.93 11.87 -28.22
N THR A 263 -11.17 11.96 -26.90
CA THR A 263 -12.35 11.41 -26.25
C THR A 263 -12.98 12.41 -25.27
N LEU A 264 -14.30 12.55 -25.35
CA LEU A 264 -15.07 13.30 -24.34
C LEU A 264 -15.52 12.40 -23.18
N LYS A 265 -15.64 13.01 -22.00
CA LYS A 265 -16.29 12.44 -20.83
C LYS A 265 -17.49 13.29 -20.44
N PHE A 266 -18.68 12.72 -20.46
CA PHE A 266 -19.90 13.31 -19.89
C PHE A 266 -20.20 12.65 -18.55
N VAL A 267 -20.18 13.44 -17.47
CA VAL A 267 -20.62 13.01 -16.15
C VAL A 267 -22.08 13.42 -15.99
N VAL A 268 -22.95 12.48 -15.67
CA VAL A 268 -24.40 12.72 -15.60
C VAL A 268 -25.00 12.16 -14.32
N LYS A 269 -26.11 12.75 -13.85
CA LYS A 269 -27.03 12.08 -12.93
C LYS A 269 -28.06 11.32 -13.75
N GLN A 270 -27.98 10.00 -13.70
CA GLN A 270 -28.90 9.13 -14.43
C GLN A 270 -30.18 8.90 -13.63
N LYS A 271 -31.34 9.15 -14.26
CA LYS A 271 -32.65 8.70 -13.77
C LYS A 271 -33.06 7.45 -14.54
N GLY A 272 -33.45 6.39 -13.84
CA GLY A 272 -33.74 5.10 -14.49
C GLY A 272 -32.49 4.46 -15.09
N ARG A 273 -32.61 3.81 -16.25
CA ARG A 273 -31.50 3.09 -16.92
C ARG A 273 -30.86 3.87 -18.07
N PHE A 274 -29.55 3.76 -18.22
CA PHE A 274 -28.88 4.21 -19.44
C PHE A 274 -29.16 3.27 -20.62
N CYS A 275 -29.08 1.95 -20.40
CA CYS A 275 -29.24 0.98 -21.48
C CYS A 275 -30.69 0.89 -21.97
N HIS A 276 -30.86 0.52 -23.24
CA HIS A 276 -32.18 0.16 -23.79
C HIS A 276 -32.57 -1.28 -23.49
N LEU A 277 -31.61 -2.12 -23.08
CA LEU A 277 -31.85 -3.47 -22.57
C LEU A 277 -32.24 -3.40 -21.08
N GLU A 278 -32.68 -4.52 -20.50
CA GLU A 278 -32.98 -4.65 -19.06
C GLU A 278 -31.70 -4.74 -18.22
N GLN A 279 -30.90 -3.68 -18.27
CA GLN A 279 -29.70 -3.48 -17.45
C GLN A 279 -29.44 -1.98 -17.26
N PHE A 280 -28.69 -1.60 -16.21
CA PHE A 280 -28.45 -0.20 -15.87
C PHE A 280 -27.62 0.55 -16.93
N GLY A 281 -26.43 0.05 -17.27
CA GLY A 281 -25.50 0.62 -18.25
C GLY A 281 -25.36 -0.24 -19.51
N CYS A 282 -24.72 0.28 -20.56
CA CYS A 282 -24.35 -0.50 -21.74
C CYS A 282 -23.34 -1.61 -21.44
N PHE A 283 -22.60 -1.48 -20.34
CA PHE A 283 -21.56 -2.44 -19.91
C PHE A 283 -22.04 -3.40 -18.81
N GLY A 284 -23.36 -3.47 -18.57
CA GLY A 284 -23.97 -4.32 -17.55
C GLY A 284 -24.63 -3.52 -16.43
N ASP A 285 -25.04 -4.24 -15.38
CA ASP A 285 -25.58 -3.65 -14.17
C ASP A 285 -24.49 -3.06 -13.28
N LEU A 286 -24.88 -2.15 -12.39
CA LEU A 286 -24.00 -1.65 -11.36
C LEU A 286 -23.58 -2.79 -10.42
N SER A 287 -22.40 -2.67 -9.81
CA SER A 287 -21.93 -3.55 -8.73
C SER A 287 -21.41 -2.75 -7.54
N GLY A 288 -21.20 -3.42 -6.40
CA GLY A 288 -20.64 -2.81 -5.21
C GLY A 288 -21.50 -1.68 -4.63
N ILE A 289 -20.85 -0.60 -4.16
CA ILE A 289 -21.49 0.50 -3.42
C ILE A 289 -22.47 1.29 -4.31
N SER A 290 -22.17 1.48 -5.60
CA SER A 290 -23.08 2.16 -6.54
C SER A 290 -24.38 1.38 -6.77
N ALA A 291 -24.30 0.04 -6.84
CA ALA A 291 -25.50 -0.81 -6.92
C ALA A 291 -26.33 -0.76 -5.63
N LEU A 292 -25.64 -0.71 -4.50
CA LEU A 292 -26.27 -0.60 -3.19
C LEU A 292 -27.02 0.74 -3.05
N GLU A 293 -26.43 1.86 -3.48
CA GLU A 293 -27.08 3.17 -3.46
C GLU A 293 -28.41 3.17 -4.25
N GLN A 294 -28.39 2.63 -5.48
CA GLN A 294 -29.60 2.52 -6.31
C GLN A 294 -30.66 1.60 -5.68
N THR A 295 -30.21 0.49 -5.08
CA THR A 295 -31.10 -0.43 -4.35
C THR A 295 -31.78 0.28 -3.17
N LEU A 296 -31.04 1.10 -2.42
CA LEU A 296 -31.57 1.87 -1.30
C LEU A 296 -32.53 2.99 -1.75
N LYS A 297 -32.22 3.71 -2.84
CA LYS A 297 -33.12 4.72 -3.45
C LYS A 297 -34.44 4.09 -3.88
N SER A 298 -34.37 2.97 -4.61
CA SER A 298 -35.57 2.22 -5.03
C SER A 298 -36.38 1.73 -3.83
N ARG A 299 -35.73 1.17 -2.80
CA ARG A 299 -36.41 0.70 -1.59
C ARG A 299 -37.03 1.84 -0.78
N LYS A 300 -36.43 3.03 -0.75
CA LYS A 300 -37.02 4.21 -0.09
C LYS A 300 -38.37 4.60 -0.70
N GLU A 301 -38.50 4.48 -2.02
CA GLU A 301 -39.72 4.84 -2.75
C GLU A 301 -40.78 3.72 -2.74
N SER A 302 -40.36 2.45 -2.73
CA SER A 302 -41.23 1.30 -3.00
C SER A 302 -41.41 0.32 -1.84
N ALA A 303 -40.69 0.48 -0.72
CA ALA A 303 -40.79 -0.47 0.40
C ALA A 303 -42.20 -0.50 0.99
N PRO A 304 -42.81 -1.69 1.20
CA PRO A 304 -44.11 -1.82 1.84
C PRO A 304 -44.12 -1.19 3.24
N GLU A 305 -45.23 -0.54 3.57
CA GLU A 305 -45.44 0.10 4.87
C GLU A 305 -45.27 -0.92 6.01
N GLY A 306 -44.41 -0.61 6.98
CA GLY A 306 -44.09 -1.50 8.12
C GLY A 306 -42.94 -2.49 7.89
N SER A 307 -42.39 -2.62 6.68
CA SER A 307 -41.22 -3.49 6.42
C SER A 307 -39.95 -3.01 7.14
N TYR A 308 -38.99 -3.91 7.38
CA TYR A 308 -37.72 -3.57 8.05
C TYR A 308 -36.99 -2.42 7.34
N THR A 309 -36.91 -2.46 6.01
CA THR A 309 -36.31 -1.39 5.21
C THR A 309 -37.06 -0.06 5.34
N ALA A 310 -38.40 -0.07 5.34
CA ALA A 310 -39.20 1.16 5.53
C ALA A 310 -38.96 1.75 6.93
N ARG A 311 -38.79 0.90 7.95
CA ARG A 311 -38.45 1.31 9.32
C ARG A 311 -37.05 1.91 9.39
N LEU A 312 -36.06 1.40 8.66
CA LEU A 312 -34.72 2.01 8.63
C LEU A 312 -34.75 3.45 8.10
N PHE A 313 -35.65 3.80 7.18
CA PHE A 313 -35.79 5.18 6.69
C PHE A 313 -36.68 6.08 7.58
N SER A 314 -37.57 5.51 8.39
CA SER A 314 -38.56 6.27 9.18
C SER A 314 -38.25 6.35 10.68
N ASP A 315 -37.52 5.39 11.23
CA ASP A 315 -37.13 5.33 12.65
C ASP A 315 -35.64 5.68 12.82
N GLU A 316 -35.39 6.96 13.12
CA GLU A 316 -34.03 7.47 13.30
C GLU A 316 -33.29 6.82 14.47
N LYS A 317 -33.99 6.37 15.52
CA LYS A 317 -33.35 5.71 16.66
C LYS A 317 -32.88 4.31 16.30
N LEU A 318 -33.70 3.56 15.57
CA LEU A 318 -33.34 2.24 15.04
C LEU A 318 -32.13 2.34 14.10
N LEU A 319 -32.17 3.24 13.12
CA LEU A 319 -31.07 3.41 12.18
C LEU A 319 -29.78 3.84 12.89
N ARG A 320 -29.88 4.75 13.87
CA ARG A 320 -28.73 5.15 14.68
C ARG A 320 -28.16 4.00 15.49
N ALA A 321 -29.01 3.14 16.08
CA ALA A 321 -28.56 1.97 16.82
C ALA A 321 -27.78 1.02 15.90
N LYS A 322 -28.33 0.67 14.72
CA LYS A 322 -27.65 -0.18 13.74
C LYS A 322 -26.33 0.41 13.25
N ILE A 323 -26.26 1.70 12.94
CA ILE A 323 -24.99 2.33 12.55
C ILE A 323 -23.93 2.20 13.64
N MET A 324 -24.32 2.35 14.90
CA MET A 324 -23.37 2.22 16.01
C MET A 324 -22.99 0.76 16.27
N GLU A 325 -23.95 -0.17 16.13
CA GLU A 325 -23.75 -1.62 16.24
C GLU A 325 -22.75 -2.10 15.18
N GLU A 326 -22.99 -1.82 13.89
CA GLU A 326 -22.04 -2.22 12.84
C GLU A 326 -20.69 -1.49 12.95
N ALA A 327 -20.67 -0.28 13.51
CA ALA A 327 -19.41 0.44 13.73
C ALA A 327 -18.60 -0.22 14.87
N GLU A 328 -19.28 -0.69 15.91
CA GLU A 328 -18.67 -1.46 17.00
C GLU A 328 -18.24 -2.83 16.47
N GLU A 329 -19.09 -3.54 15.72
CA GLU A 329 -18.79 -4.83 15.09
C GLU A 329 -17.66 -4.73 14.05
N LEU A 330 -17.58 -3.64 13.28
CA LEU A 330 -16.41 -3.37 12.42
C LEU A 330 -15.14 -3.15 13.24
N CYS A 331 -15.23 -2.40 14.33
CA CYS A 331 -14.10 -2.21 15.24
C CYS A 331 -13.71 -3.51 15.95
N ASP A 332 -14.68 -4.38 16.20
CA ASP A 332 -14.52 -5.68 16.84
C ASP A 332 -14.12 -6.79 15.87
N GLY A 333 -14.33 -6.56 14.56
CA GLY A 333 -14.02 -7.48 13.49
C GLY A 333 -12.52 -7.67 13.37
N LYS A 334 -12.08 -8.93 13.26
CA LYS A 334 -10.66 -9.25 13.30
C LYS A 334 -10.24 -10.07 12.08
N THR A 335 -11.13 -10.82 11.42
CA THR A 335 -10.92 -11.52 10.12
C THR A 335 -10.91 -10.56 8.98
N LYS A 336 -10.13 -10.88 7.94
CA LYS A 336 -10.25 -10.15 6.67
C LYS A 336 -11.68 -10.27 6.16
N GLU A 337 -12.25 -11.45 6.29
CA GLU A 337 -13.61 -11.78 5.89
C GLU A 337 -14.63 -11.09 6.79
N ASN A 338 -14.49 -11.11 8.12
CA ASN A 338 -15.43 -10.40 9.01
C ASN A 338 -15.28 -8.89 8.92
N ILE A 339 -14.06 -8.34 8.93
CA ILE A 339 -13.85 -6.90 8.68
C ILE A 339 -14.45 -6.50 7.33
N ALA A 340 -14.30 -7.31 6.27
CA ALA A 340 -14.94 -7.02 4.99
C ALA A 340 -16.47 -7.09 5.07
N PHE A 341 -17.02 -8.00 5.88
CA PHE A 341 -18.46 -8.17 6.11
C PHE A 341 -19.03 -7.02 6.96
N GLU A 342 -18.50 -6.80 8.15
CA GLU A 342 -18.92 -5.71 9.06
C GLU A 342 -18.64 -4.33 8.45
N ALA A 343 -17.58 -4.18 7.64
CA ALA A 343 -17.38 -2.95 6.88
C ALA A 343 -18.46 -2.76 5.81
N ALA A 344 -18.87 -3.85 5.15
CA ALA A 344 -19.96 -3.78 4.17
C ALA A 344 -21.29 -3.42 4.83
N ASP A 345 -21.57 -3.96 6.02
CA ASP A 345 -22.79 -3.66 6.76
C ASP A 345 -22.76 -2.25 7.36
N LEU A 346 -21.64 -1.79 7.90
CA LEU A 346 -21.48 -0.38 8.30
C LEU A 346 -21.69 0.56 7.11
N ILE A 347 -21.11 0.24 5.94
CA ILE A 347 -21.33 1.00 4.70
C ILE A 347 -22.81 0.97 4.32
N TYR A 348 -23.51 -0.16 4.49
CA TYR A 348 -24.94 -0.29 4.21
C TYR A 348 -25.78 0.68 5.04
N PHE A 349 -25.62 0.71 6.36
CA PHE A 349 -26.44 1.58 7.21
C PHE A 349 -26.00 3.05 7.14
N ALA A 350 -24.70 3.32 6.99
CA ALA A 350 -24.21 4.67 6.74
C ALA A 350 -24.79 5.24 5.43
N LEU A 351 -24.82 4.44 4.36
CA LEU A 351 -25.41 4.84 3.08
C LEU A 351 -26.93 4.91 3.15
N THR A 352 -27.58 4.09 3.97
CA THR A 352 -29.03 4.21 4.26
C THR A 352 -29.35 5.55 4.93
N LYS A 353 -28.54 6.01 5.89
CA LYS A 353 -28.68 7.35 6.49
C LYS A 353 -28.45 8.45 5.47
N ALA A 354 -27.42 8.31 4.63
CA ALA A 354 -27.11 9.26 3.56
C ALA A 354 -28.29 9.40 2.59
N VAL A 355 -28.76 8.30 2.00
CA VAL A 355 -29.91 8.28 1.07
C VAL A 355 -31.20 8.76 1.75
N GLY A 356 -31.40 8.43 3.02
CA GLY A 356 -32.50 8.96 3.84
C GLY A 356 -32.50 10.48 3.89
N ALA A 357 -31.32 11.08 4.09
CA ALA A 357 -31.09 12.52 4.13
C ALA A 357 -30.92 13.20 2.76
N GLY A 358 -30.97 12.44 1.65
CA GLY A 358 -30.77 12.97 0.30
C GLY A 358 -29.30 13.20 -0.09
N VAL A 359 -28.36 12.58 0.63
CA VAL A 359 -26.92 12.59 0.34
C VAL A 359 -26.57 11.38 -0.52
N SER A 360 -25.91 11.62 -1.65
CA SER A 360 -25.47 10.59 -2.60
C SER A 360 -24.08 10.04 -2.31
N LEU A 361 -23.71 8.92 -2.94
CA LEU A 361 -22.33 8.41 -2.90
C LEU A 361 -21.33 9.45 -3.43
N ALA A 362 -21.69 10.14 -4.52
CA ALA A 362 -20.88 11.23 -5.09
C ALA A 362 -20.65 12.38 -4.09
N ASP A 363 -21.63 12.72 -3.24
CA ASP A 363 -21.47 13.73 -2.18
C ASP A 363 -20.50 13.29 -1.06
N ILE A 364 -20.45 11.99 -0.78
CA ILE A 364 -19.53 11.39 0.20
C ILE A 364 -18.11 11.41 -0.35
N GLU A 365 -17.91 10.91 -1.57
CA GLU A 365 -16.61 10.90 -2.27
C GLU A 365 -16.03 12.31 -2.39
N ALA A 366 -16.87 13.27 -2.77
CA ALA A 366 -16.52 14.68 -2.79
C ALA A 366 -15.99 15.22 -1.45
N ASN A 367 -16.58 14.80 -0.34
CA ASN A 367 -16.11 15.17 0.99
C ASN A 367 -14.78 14.49 1.35
N LEU A 368 -14.52 13.28 0.86
CA LEU A 368 -13.26 12.58 1.05
C LEU A 368 -12.14 13.25 0.25
N ASP A 369 -12.41 13.55 -1.02
CA ASP A 369 -11.48 14.26 -1.89
C ASP A 369 -11.13 15.63 -1.30
N ALA A 370 -12.12 16.42 -0.90
CA ALA A 370 -11.88 17.73 -0.27
C ALA A 370 -11.05 17.63 1.02
N LYS A 371 -11.17 16.55 1.81
CA LYS A 371 -10.36 16.34 3.02
C LYS A 371 -8.90 16.03 2.69
N SER A 372 -8.63 15.31 1.60
CA SER A 372 -7.26 15.00 1.14
C SER A 372 -6.49 16.24 0.69
N LEU A 373 -7.19 17.29 0.24
CA LEU A 373 -6.61 18.56 -0.20
C LEU A 373 -6.24 19.51 0.96
N LYS A 374 -6.52 19.14 2.22
CA LYS A 374 -6.17 19.98 3.37
C LYS A 374 -4.67 19.96 3.64
N VAL A 375 -4.13 21.15 3.82
CA VAL A 375 -2.72 21.41 4.09
C VAL A 375 -2.48 21.46 5.60
N LYS A 376 -3.37 22.11 6.36
CA LYS A 376 -3.29 22.07 7.83
C LYS A 376 -3.77 20.70 8.33
N ARG A 377 -2.81 19.87 8.74
CA ARG A 377 -3.07 18.58 9.38
C ARG A 377 -3.72 18.83 10.74
N ARG A 378 -4.84 18.17 11.01
CA ARG A 378 -5.46 18.21 12.34
C ARG A 378 -4.57 17.45 13.31
N THR A 379 -4.37 17.99 14.50
CA THR A 379 -3.88 17.20 15.63
C THR A 379 -4.89 16.09 15.88
N GLY A 380 -4.47 14.85 15.66
CA GLY A 380 -5.32 13.65 15.65
C GLY A 380 -5.77 13.22 17.05
N ASN A 381 -6.21 14.16 17.89
CA ASN A 381 -6.66 13.87 19.23
C ASN A 381 -8.13 13.44 19.16
N ALA A 382 -8.42 12.20 19.57
CA ALA A 382 -9.80 11.77 19.83
C ALA A 382 -10.34 12.51 21.07
N LYS A 383 -11.58 13.04 21.00
CA LYS A 383 -12.18 13.85 22.07
C LYS A 383 -13.65 13.53 22.27
N GLY A 384 -14.15 13.67 23.49
CA GLY A 384 -15.56 13.51 23.88
C GLY A 384 -15.95 12.09 24.30
N LYS A 385 -17.26 11.82 24.41
CA LYS A 385 -17.81 10.62 25.06
C LYS A 385 -17.29 9.25 24.61
N TRP A 386 -16.76 9.13 23.39
CA TRP A 386 -16.19 7.88 22.87
C TRP A 386 -14.69 7.78 23.18
N ALA A 387 -13.96 8.90 23.19
CA ALA A 387 -12.62 8.96 23.77
C ALA A 387 -12.67 8.65 25.29
N GLU A 388 -13.68 9.15 26.00
CA GLU A 388 -13.92 8.78 27.40
C GLU A 388 -14.31 7.29 27.57
N LYS A 389 -15.10 6.73 26.64
CA LYS A 389 -15.47 5.30 26.61
C LYS A 389 -14.24 4.39 26.36
N GLU A 390 -13.25 4.89 25.61
CA GLU A 390 -11.97 4.23 25.30
C GLU A 390 -10.78 4.71 26.18
N GLY A 391 -11.03 5.47 27.27
CA GLY A 391 -10.03 5.80 28.32
C GLY A 391 -9.03 6.93 28.02
N ILE A 392 -9.27 7.75 27.01
CA ILE A 392 -8.39 8.81 26.46
C ILE A 392 -8.60 10.14 27.28
N LYS A 393 -7.83 10.44 28.36
CA LYS A 393 -8.03 11.68 29.22
C LYS A 393 -7.31 12.96 28.78
N THR A 394 -8.02 14.08 28.81
CA THR A 394 -7.61 15.34 28.23
C THR A 394 -6.79 16.24 29.17
N GLU A 395 -5.53 16.59 28.81
CA GLU A 395 -4.68 17.59 29.50
C GLU A 395 -4.92 19.04 29.02
N GLU A 396 -4.97 19.98 29.97
CA GLU A 396 -5.18 21.44 29.83
C GLU A 396 -3.98 22.19 29.19
N ALA A 397 -4.27 23.24 28.41
CA ALA A 397 -3.29 24.13 27.77
C ALA A 397 -3.10 25.46 28.57
N PRO A 398 -1.96 26.18 28.44
CA PRO A 398 -1.76 27.48 29.09
C PRO A 398 -2.60 28.59 28.42
N ALA A 399 -3.29 29.41 29.22
CA ALA A 399 -4.19 30.49 28.78
C ALA A 399 -3.48 31.69 28.12
N LYS A 400 -4.07 32.55 27.27
CA LYS A 400 -4.98 32.50 26.08
C LYS A 400 -4.91 33.94 25.47
N PRO A 401 -5.28 34.18 24.20
CA PRO A 401 -6.52 34.94 24.04
C PRO A 401 -7.57 34.18 23.22
N SER A 402 -8.74 34.06 23.84
CA SER A 402 -10.03 33.51 23.40
C SER A 402 -10.21 33.01 21.96
N GLN A 403 -10.34 31.68 21.82
CA GLN A 403 -11.41 30.97 21.09
C GLN A 403 -11.54 29.52 21.64
N PRO A 404 -12.68 28.82 21.49
CA PRO A 404 -13.08 27.70 22.36
C PRO A 404 -12.34 26.39 22.04
N GLU A 405 -11.73 25.81 23.06
CA GLU A 405 -10.87 24.63 23.02
C GLU A 405 -11.62 23.32 22.87
N ALA A 406 -10.91 22.33 22.34
CA ALA A 406 -11.11 20.94 22.70
C ALA A 406 -9.74 20.35 23.10
N GLU A 407 -9.74 19.29 23.88
CA GLU A 407 -8.79 18.92 24.95
C GLU A 407 -7.88 17.69 24.53
N LYS A 408 -6.72 17.37 25.17
CA LYS A 408 -5.69 16.32 24.80
C LYS A 408 -6.12 14.83 25.01
N PRO A 409 -5.29 13.77 24.91
CA PRO A 409 -5.57 12.56 25.70
C PRO A 409 -4.41 11.85 26.44
N ALA A 410 -4.71 10.99 27.44
CA ALA A 410 -3.87 10.71 28.62
C ALA A 410 -2.98 9.48 28.63
N ASP A 411 -2.06 9.57 29.58
CA ASP A 411 -1.17 8.61 30.23
C ASP A 411 -1.87 7.36 30.80
N GLY A 412 -2.54 6.58 29.95
CA GLY A 412 -3.23 5.33 30.30
C GLY A 412 -2.29 4.16 30.59
N ARG A 413 -2.77 3.22 31.41
CA ARG A 413 -2.08 1.96 31.73
C ARG A 413 -1.85 1.12 30.45
N ILE A 414 -0.64 0.58 30.31
CA ILE A 414 -0.27 -0.31 29.20
C ILE A 414 -0.66 -1.73 29.60
N ALA A 415 -1.68 -2.29 28.96
CA ALA A 415 -2.21 -3.62 29.26
C ALA A 415 -2.70 -4.32 27.98
N MET A 416 -2.60 -5.65 27.95
CA MET A 416 -3.13 -6.49 26.87
C MET A 416 -4.60 -6.78 27.09
N GLU A 417 -5.35 -7.03 26.02
CA GLU A 417 -6.74 -7.47 26.12
C GLU A 417 -6.80 -8.86 26.79
N ARG A 418 -7.63 -9.05 27.83
CA ARG A 418 -7.86 -10.35 28.47
C ARG A 418 -9.08 -11.06 27.91
N VAL A 419 -8.91 -12.33 27.58
CA VAL A 419 -9.96 -13.20 27.04
C VAL A 419 -9.98 -14.52 27.80
N ASP A 420 -11.16 -15.01 28.20
CA ASP A 420 -11.32 -16.33 28.82
C ASP A 420 -11.88 -17.30 27.79
N SER A 421 -11.08 -18.29 27.37
CA SER A 421 -11.44 -19.23 26.29
C SER A 421 -12.67 -20.08 26.61
N THR A 422 -13.06 -20.15 27.88
CA THR A 422 -14.22 -20.93 28.33
C THR A 422 -15.53 -20.14 28.25
N LYS A 423 -15.44 -18.82 28.04
CA LYS A 423 -16.57 -17.88 28.02
C LYS A 423 -16.89 -17.36 26.61
N ILE A 424 -16.02 -17.59 25.64
CA ILE A 424 -16.18 -17.12 24.25
C ILE A 424 -16.26 -18.29 23.27
N SER A 425 -16.77 -18.06 22.06
CA SER A 425 -16.80 -19.09 21.04
C SER A 425 -15.40 -19.30 20.43
N GLN A 426 -15.19 -20.47 19.78
CA GLN A 426 -13.95 -20.73 19.04
C GLN A 426 -13.73 -19.70 17.93
N THR A 427 -14.80 -19.23 17.28
CA THR A 427 -14.71 -18.17 16.25
C THR A 427 -14.20 -16.87 16.87
N ASP A 428 -14.76 -16.43 17.99
CA ASP A 428 -14.32 -15.20 18.68
C ASP A 428 -12.87 -15.32 19.15
N LEU A 429 -12.44 -16.51 19.59
CA LEU A 429 -11.05 -16.73 20.01
C LEU A 429 -10.10 -16.61 18.83
N VAL A 430 -10.47 -17.21 17.69
CA VAL A 430 -9.70 -17.09 16.44
C VAL A 430 -9.63 -15.63 16.01
N GLU A 431 -10.74 -14.90 16.07
CA GLU A 431 -10.78 -13.46 15.83
C GLU A 431 -9.80 -12.71 16.74
N LYS A 432 -9.84 -12.94 18.06
CA LYS A 432 -8.99 -12.22 19.02
C LYS A 432 -7.50 -12.47 18.79
N LEU A 433 -7.14 -13.64 18.28
CA LEU A 433 -5.78 -14.04 17.94
C LEU A 433 -5.34 -13.63 16.52
N LYS A 434 -6.06 -12.74 15.83
CA LYS A 434 -5.69 -12.36 14.47
C LYS A 434 -4.51 -11.40 14.45
N ARG A 435 -3.61 -11.70 13.54
CA ARG A 435 -2.40 -10.92 13.30
C ARG A 435 -2.73 -9.56 12.68
N PRO A 436 -1.97 -8.50 13.00
CA PRO A 436 -2.15 -7.18 12.41
C PRO A 436 -2.06 -7.20 10.87
N SER A 437 -2.99 -6.52 10.18
CA SER A 437 -3.04 -6.50 8.70
C SER A 437 -1.98 -5.57 8.10
N GLN A 438 -1.24 -6.06 7.09
CA GLN A 438 -0.37 -5.23 6.26
C GLN A 438 -1.13 -4.52 5.13
N LYS A 439 -0.45 -3.56 4.49
CA LYS A 439 -0.90 -2.89 3.26
C LYS A 439 -1.23 -3.92 2.17
N SER A 440 -2.13 -3.56 1.25
CA SER A 440 -2.51 -4.43 0.12
C SER A 440 -1.26 -4.96 -0.62
N PRO A 441 -1.12 -6.29 -0.83
CA PRO A 441 -0.02 -6.89 -1.58
C PRO A 441 0.19 -6.25 -2.96
N ASP A 442 -0.88 -5.86 -3.64
CA ASP A 442 -0.83 -5.20 -4.95
C ASP A 442 -0.17 -3.81 -4.89
N ALA A 443 -0.36 -3.09 -3.79
CA ALA A 443 0.27 -1.79 -3.61
C ALA A 443 1.78 -1.92 -3.40
N ILE A 444 2.23 -2.93 -2.64
CA ILE A 444 3.66 -3.20 -2.42
C ILE A 444 4.29 -3.68 -3.73
N LEU A 445 3.64 -4.59 -4.46
CA LEU A 445 4.12 -5.09 -5.75
C LEU A 445 4.34 -3.96 -6.78
N LYS A 446 3.40 -3.01 -6.88
CA LYS A 446 3.53 -1.84 -7.76
C LYS A 446 4.73 -0.95 -7.41
N ILE A 447 5.19 -0.98 -6.15
CA ILE A 447 6.36 -0.23 -5.71
C ILE A 447 7.66 -0.99 -6.03
N ILE A 448 7.70 -2.30 -5.78
CA ILE A 448 8.94 -3.08 -5.90
C ILE A 448 9.25 -3.54 -7.33
N GLN A 449 8.23 -3.78 -8.17
CA GLN A 449 8.45 -4.28 -9.54
C GLN A 449 9.30 -3.32 -10.39
N PRO A 450 9.05 -1.99 -10.40
CA PRO A 450 9.93 -1.07 -11.13
C PRO A 450 11.38 -1.09 -10.63
N ILE A 451 11.59 -1.25 -9.31
CA ILE A 451 12.93 -1.31 -8.70
C ILE A 451 13.66 -2.58 -9.15
N ILE A 452 12.96 -3.72 -9.15
CA ILE A 452 13.52 -4.99 -9.57
C ILE A 452 13.91 -4.96 -11.05
N GLU A 453 13.04 -4.41 -11.91
CA GLU A 453 13.30 -4.30 -13.34
C GLU A 453 14.44 -3.34 -13.67
N ASP A 454 14.52 -2.20 -12.95
CA ASP A 454 15.62 -1.25 -13.11
C ASP A 454 16.96 -1.86 -12.68
N VAL A 455 17.00 -2.64 -11.59
CA VAL A 455 18.23 -3.37 -11.20
C VAL A 455 18.59 -4.46 -12.22
N ARG A 456 17.60 -5.20 -12.73
CA ARG A 456 17.83 -6.25 -13.73
C ARG A 456 18.43 -5.70 -15.03
N THR A 457 17.99 -4.53 -15.47
CA THR A 457 18.40 -3.92 -16.74
C THR A 457 19.55 -2.93 -16.59
N GLY A 458 19.65 -2.26 -15.45
CA GLY A 458 20.59 -1.18 -15.16
C GLY A 458 21.74 -1.54 -14.22
N GLY A 459 21.79 -2.78 -13.70
CA GLY A 459 22.93 -3.33 -12.97
C GLY A 459 23.37 -2.48 -11.76
N ASP A 460 24.69 -2.37 -11.56
CA ASP A 460 25.32 -1.63 -10.46
C ASP A 460 24.83 -0.18 -10.37
N LYS A 461 24.59 0.46 -11.52
CA LYS A 461 24.15 1.85 -11.59
C LYS A 461 22.77 2.02 -10.95
N ALA A 462 21.84 1.11 -11.22
CA ALA A 462 20.50 1.13 -10.62
C ALA A 462 20.58 0.87 -9.11
N VAL A 463 21.38 -0.09 -8.68
CA VAL A 463 21.60 -0.37 -7.24
C VAL A 463 22.13 0.87 -6.51
N LEU A 464 23.16 1.53 -7.06
CA LEU A 464 23.72 2.76 -6.50
C LEU A 464 22.69 3.90 -6.49
N SER A 465 21.92 4.08 -7.57
CA SER A 465 20.87 5.10 -7.66
C SER A 465 19.84 4.97 -6.53
N TYR A 466 19.35 3.75 -6.28
CA TYR A 466 18.43 3.51 -5.17
C TYR A 466 19.09 3.66 -3.81
N THR A 467 20.36 3.26 -3.68
CA THR A 467 21.12 3.41 -2.44
C THR A 467 21.36 4.88 -2.08
N HIS A 468 21.65 5.71 -3.09
CA HIS A 468 21.76 7.17 -2.93
C HIS A 468 20.41 7.79 -2.55
N LYS A 469 19.31 7.25 -3.08
CA LYS A 469 17.96 7.76 -2.81
C LYS A 469 17.45 7.40 -1.41
N PHE A 470 17.58 6.14 -1.01
CA PHE A 470 16.95 5.63 0.22
C PHE A 470 17.88 5.74 1.43
N GLU A 471 19.12 5.29 1.30
CA GLU A 471 20.12 5.34 2.39
C GLU A 471 20.90 6.66 2.44
N LYS A 472 20.74 7.55 1.43
CA LYS A 472 21.43 8.84 1.30
C LYS A 472 22.95 8.74 1.20
N ALA A 473 23.47 7.55 0.86
CA ALA A 473 24.89 7.24 0.79
C ALA A 473 25.55 7.69 -0.54
N THR A 474 25.45 8.98 -0.87
CA THR A 474 25.86 9.53 -2.17
C THR A 474 27.37 9.47 -2.46
N SER A 475 28.19 9.21 -1.44
CA SER A 475 29.63 9.00 -1.55
C SER A 475 30.00 7.64 -2.16
N LEU A 476 29.09 6.66 -2.17
CA LEU A 476 29.36 5.32 -2.69
C LEU A 476 29.48 5.30 -4.21
N THR A 477 30.59 4.76 -4.69
CA THR A 477 30.90 4.57 -6.11
C THR A 477 30.84 3.12 -6.57
N SER A 478 30.70 2.18 -5.63
CA SER A 478 30.51 0.76 -5.90
C SER A 478 29.41 0.22 -4.96
N PRO A 479 28.48 -0.61 -5.46
CA PRO A 479 27.43 -1.19 -4.64
C PRO A 479 27.92 -2.39 -3.83
N VAL A 480 29.22 -2.73 -3.89
CA VAL A 480 29.76 -3.93 -3.25
C VAL A 480 31.10 -3.67 -2.58
N LEU A 481 31.27 -4.22 -1.38
CA LEU A 481 32.53 -4.35 -0.68
C LEU A 481 33.01 -5.81 -0.81
N LYS A 482 34.17 -6.05 -1.42
CA LYS A 482 34.69 -7.41 -1.67
C LYS A 482 35.76 -7.80 -0.64
N ALA A 483 35.85 -9.10 -0.35
CA ALA A 483 36.94 -9.67 0.44
C ALA A 483 38.29 -9.61 -0.33
N PRO A 484 39.45 -9.53 0.35
CA PRO A 484 39.60 -9.46 1.80
C PRO A 484 39.15 -8.10 2.37
N PHE A 485 38.38 -8.13 3.46
CA PHE A 485 37.88 -6.91 4.11
C PHE A 485 39.01 -6.18 4.85
N PRO A 486 39.17 -4.86 4.65
CA PRO A 486 40.18 -4.07 5.36
C PRO A 486 39.99 -4.09 6.88
N LYS A 487 41.09 -4.12 7.64
CA LYS A 487 41.06 -4.22 9.12
C LYS A 487 40.40 -3.00 9.77
N GLU A 488 40.63 -1.83 9.19
CA GLU A 488 40.05 -0.56 9.60
C GLU A 488 38.51 -0.52 9.49
N LEU A 489 37.91 -1.41 8.70
CA LEU A 489 36.45 -1.56 8.64
C LEU A 489 35.91 -2.53 9.70
N MET A 490 36.77 -3.14 10.51
CA MET A 490 36.43 -4.08 11.58
C MET A 490 36.91 -3.54 12.95
N ASP A 491 37.05 -2.22 13.08
CA ASP A 491 37.41 -1.57 14.34
C ASP A 491 36.22 -1.60 15.32
N ILE A 492 36.28 -2.54 16.27
CA ILE A 492 35.21 -2.87 17.22
C ILE A 492 35.84 -3.03 18.61
N PRO A 493 35.17 -2.59 19.70
CA PRO A 493 35.64 -2.81 21.06
C PRO A 493 35.89 -4.30 21.37
N PRO A 494 36.96 -4.66 22.11
CA PRO A 494 37.28 -6.06 22.43
C PRO A 494 36.13 -6.84 23.08
N GLU A 495 35.34 -6.20 23.95
CA GLU A 495 34.19 -6.81 24.61
C GLU A 495 33.08 -7.21 23.62
N THR A 496 32.87 -6.43 22.56
CA THR A 496 31.91 -6.75 21.49
C THR A 496 32.44 -7.85 20.60
N ILE A 497 33.76 -7.88 20.33
CA ILE A 497 34.41 -9.00 19.63
C ILE A 497 34.22 -10.31 20.40
N GLU A 498 34.48 -10.30 21.71
CA GLU A 498 34.29 -11.46 22.57
C GLU A 498 32.83 -11.95 22.55
N ALA A 499 31.86 -11.04 22.64
CA ALA A 499 30.44 -11.38 22.56
C ALA A 499 30.06 -12.01 21.21
N ILE A 500 30.51 -11.43 20.09
CA ILE A 500 30.30 -11.98 18.75
C ILE A 500 30.93 -13.37 18.63
N ASP A 501 32.12 -13.56 19.18
CA ASP A 501 32.87 -14.81 19.10
C ASP A 501 32.20 -15.93 19.91
N VAL A 502 31.69 -15.63 21.10
CA VAL A 502 30.91 -16.58 21.90
C VAL A 502 29.64 -17.00 21.15
N SER A 503 28.87 -16.03 20.63
CA SER A 503 27.67 -16.32 19.85
C SER A 503 27.98 -17.12 18.58
N PHE A 504 29.04 -16.77 17.86
CA PHE A 504 29.49 -17.51 16.69
C PHE A 504 29.76 -18.98 17.01
N GLU A 505 30.48 -19.27 18.09
CA GLU A 505 30.81 -20.65 18.45
C GLU A 505 29.58 -21.47 18.86
N ASN A 506 28.64 -20.87 19.59
CA ASN A 506 27.40 -21.55 19.97
C ASN A 506 26.53 -21.86 18.74
N ILE A 507 26.35 -20.88 17.85
CA ILE A 507 25.60 -21.05 16.58
C ILE A 507 26.28 -22.10 15.70
N ARG A 508 27.61 -22.05 15.58
CA ARG A 508 28.40 -23.03 14.81
C ARG A 508 28.19 -24.43 15.36
N LYS A 509 28.29 -24.60 16.68
CA LYS A 509 28.15 -25.90 17.35
C LYS A 509 26.76 -26.48 17.12
N PHE A 510 25.71 -25.69 17.29
CA PHE A 510 24.33 -26.15 17.08
C PHE A 510 24.07 -26.54 15.62
N HIS A 511 24.45 -25.71 14.65
CA HIS A 511 24.22 -26.00 13.24
C HIS A 511 25.13 -27.11 12.68
N SER A 512 26.34 -27.27 13.22
CA SER A 512 27.22 -28.40 12.84
C SER A 512 26.64 -29.74 13.31
N ALA A 513 25.97 -29.77 14.46
CA ALA A 513 25.33 -30.98 14.98
C ALA A 513 24.14 -31.46 14.12
N GLN A 514 23.64 -30.63 13.20
CA GLN A 514 22.55 -30.99 12.27
C GLN A 514 23.05 -31.75 11.03
N GLN A 515 24.36 -31.91 10.84
CA GLN A 515 24.92 -32.66 9.72
C GLN A 515 24.58 -34.15 9.83
N GLU A 516 24.11 -34.77 8.74
CA GLU A 516 23.93 -36.22 8.67
C GLU A 516 25.32 -36.91 8.71
N GLU A 517 25.58 -37.74 9.72
CA GLU A 517 26.86 -38.48 9.83
C GLU A 517 27.11 -39.42 8.64
N LYS A 518 26.03 -39.98 8.07
CA LYS A 518 26.05 -40.88 6.92
C LYS A 518 24.84 -40.62 6.03
N SER A 519 25.03 -40.78 4.71
CA SER A 519 23.93 -40.72 3.76
C SER A 519 22.94 -41.86 3.99
N LEU A 520 21.64 -41.59 3.82
CA LEU A 520 20.59 -42.60 3.85
C LEU A 520 20.82 -43.60 2.71
N GLN A 521 20.81 -44.89 3.02
CA GLN A 521 20.82 -45.97 2.04
C GLN A 521 19.81 -47.03 2.47
N VAL A 522 18.94 -47.44 1.55
CA VAL A 522 17.88 -48.42 1.77
C VAL A 522 17.83 -49.36 0.58
N GLU A 523 17.97 -50.66 0.83
CA GLU A 523 17.63 -51.67 -0.16
C GLU A 523 16.11 -51.91 -0.12
N THR A 524 15.40 -51.42 -1.13
CA THR A 524 13.92 -51.50 -1.16
C THR A 524 13.43 -52.86 -1.63
N MET A 525 14.23 -53.54 -2.44
CA MET A 525 14.09 -54.93 -2.85
C MET A 525 15.48 -55.52 -3.11
N PRO A 526 15.67 -56.85 -3.02
CA PRO A 526 16.94 -57.47 -3.34
C PRO A 526 17.51 -56.98 -4.69
N GLY A 527 18.69 -56.38 -4.64
CA GLY A 527 19.39 -55.83 -5.79
C GLY A 527 18.99 -54.40 -6.19
N ILE A 528 18.17 -53.69 -5.39
CA ILE A 528 17.73 -52.31 -5.63
C ILE A 528 18.05 -51.44 -4.42
N VAL A 529 19.09 -50.62 -4.52
CA VAL A 529 19.53 -49.72 -3.46
C VAL A 529 19.17 -48.29 -3.81
N CYS A 530 18.36 -47.65 -2.97
CA CYS A 530 18.05 -46.23 -3.03
C CYS A 530 18.85 -45.48 -1.97
N SER A 531 19.35 -44.30 -2.28
CA SER A 531 20.09 -43.45 -1.34
C SER A 531 19.69 -41.99 -1.42
N ARG A 532 19.91 -41.24 -0.34
CA ARG A 532 19.76 -39.78 -0.26
C ARG A 532 21.00 -39.16 0.37
N PHE A 533 21.58 -38.14 -0.26
CA PHE A 533 22.77 -37.44 0.24
C PHE A 533 22.65 -35.93 0.09
N SER A 534 23.21 -35.18 1.04
CA SER A 534 23.17 -33.71 1.05
C SER A 534 24.28 -33.07 0.22
N ARG A 535 23.99 -31.94 -0.42
CA ARG A 535 24.96 -31.04 -1.06
C ARG A 535 24.65 -29.59 -0.70
N PRO A 536 25.65 -28.75 -0.43
CA PRO A 536 25.40 -27.32 -0.23
C PRO A 536 24.80 -26.68 -1.47
N ILE A 537 24.02 -25.63 -1.25
CA ILE A 537 23.72 -24.64 -2.28
C ILE A 537 25.01 -23.87 -2.54
N GLU A 538 25.39 -23.73 -3.80
CA GLU A 538 26.71 -23.20 -4.17
C GLU A 538 26.85 -21.72 -3.82
N ARG A 539 25.81 -20.92 -4.11
CA ARG A 539 25.82 -19.48 -3.93
C ARG A 539 24.59 -19.03 -3.15
N VAL A 540 24.80 -18.36 -2.03
CA VAL A 540 23.72 -17.87 -1.16
C VAL A 540 23.87 -16.40 -0.88
N GLY A 541 22.74 -15.69 -0.96
CA GLY A 541 22.62 -14.27 -0.63
C GLY A 541 21.93 -14.11 0.71
N LEU A 542 22.54 -13.37 1.64
CA LEU A 542 22.07 -13.23 3.01
C LEU A 542 21.72 -11.77 3.25
N TYR A 543 20.43 -11.47 3.35
CA TYR A 543 19.93 -10.13 3.64
C TYR A 543 19.97 -9.87 5.15
N ILE A 544 20.71 -8.84 5.55
CA ILE A 544 20.88 -8.41 6.94
C ILE A 544 20.22 -7.02 7.06
N PRO A 545 19.08 -6.91 7.77
CA PRO A 545 18.40 -5.63 7.93
C PRO A 545 19.29 -4.59 8.62
N GLY A 546 19.02 -3.31 8.35
CA GLY A 546 19.72 -2.19 8.96
C GLY A 546 18.90 -0.89 8.85
N GLY A 547 19.54 0.25 9.14
CA GLY A 547 18.91 1.58 9.14
C GLY A 547 18.87 2.17 10.54
N THR A 548 17.77 1.99 11.26
CA THR A 548 17.58 2.53 12.63
C THR A 548 18.24 1.69 13.73
N ALA A 549 18.56 0.42 13.45
CA ALA A 549 19.27 -0.49 14.35
C ALA A 549 20.35 -1.29 13.58
N VAL A 550 21.36 -1.76 14.31
CA VAL A 550 22.47 -2.57 13.78
C VAL A 550 22.26 -4.02 14.22
N LEU A 551 22.23 -4.97 13.28
CA LEU A 551 21.87 -6.38 13.55
C LEU A 551 23.00 -7.36 13.21
N PRO A 552 24.11 -7.39 13.97
CA PRO A 552 25.18 -8.37 13.77
C PRO A 552 24.73 -9.79 14.13
N SER A 553 23.70 -9.94 14.96
CA SER A 553 23.06 -11.22 15.26
C SER A 553 22.53 -11.89 14.00
N THR A 554 21.78 -11.17 13.15
CA THR A 554 21.28 -11.73 11.87
C THR A 554 22.42 -12.12 10.92
N ALA A 555 23.51 -11.36 10.90
CA ALA A 555 24.69 -11.74 10.13
C ALA A 555 25.28 -13.08 10.60
N LEU A 556 25.32 -13.34 11.92
CA LEU A 556 25.75 -14.62 12.47
C LEU A 556 24.75 -15.74 12.15
N MET A 557 23.47 -15.50 12.39
CA MET A 557 22.39 -16.47 12.21
C MET A 557 22.25 -16.94 10.75
N LEU A 558 22.62 -16.12 9.78
CA LEU A 558 22.61 -16.51 8.38
C LEU A 558 23.99 -17.01 7.91
N GLY A 559 25.07 -16.31 8.28
CA GLY A 559 26.40 -16.59 7.77
C GLY A 559 27.02 -17.86 8.32
N VAL A 560 26.83 -18.16 9.61
CA VAL A 560 27.40 -19.35 10.26
C VAL A 560 26.84 -20.65 9.67
N PRO A 561 25.52 -20.87 9.54
CA PRO A 561 25.03 -22.09 8.90
C PRO A 561 25.40 -22.20 7.43
N ALA A 562 25.51 -21.10 6.68
CA ALA A 562 26.01 -21.12 5.31
C ALA A 562 27.47 -21.63 5.23
N MET A 563 28.32 -21.14 6.13
CA MET A 563 29.71 -21.60 6.27
C MET A 563 29.76 -23.08 6.68
N VAL A 564 28.96 -23.49 7.67
CA VAL A 564 28.91 -24.90 8.14
C VAL A 564 28.38 -25.84 7.05
N ALA A 565 27.43 -25.41 6.23
CA ALA A 565 26.94 -26.19 5.09
C ALA A 565 28.02 -26.37 4.00
N GLY A 566 28.99 -25.47 3.93
CA GLY A 566 30.02 -25.43 2.89
C GLY A 566 29.56 -24.74 1.62
N CYS A 567 28.70 -23.71 1.73
CA CYS A 567 28.36 -22.84 0.60
C CYS A 567 29.64 -22.18 0.04
N GLN A 568 29.85 -22.26 -1.27
CA GLN A 568 31.10 -21.80 -1.89
C GLN A 568 31.17 -20.26 -1.99
N LYS A 569 30.01 -19.62 -2.17
CA LYS A 569 29.88 -18.17 -2.31
C LYS A 569 28.82 -17.69 -1.34
N ILE A 570 29.25 -16.92 -0.35
CA ILE A 570 28.38 -16.29 0.65
C ILE A 570 28.40 -14.79 0.38
N VAL A 571 27.27 -14.22 0.01
CA VAL A 571 27.13 -12.79 -0.31
C VAL A 571 26.21 -12.17 0.73
N PHE A 572 26.71 -11.23 1.51
CA PHE A 572 25.87 -10.45 2.42
C PHE A 572 25.21 -9.30 1.64
N ALA A 573 24.05 -8.84 2.08
CA ALA A 573 23.45 -7.59 1.64
C ALA A 573 22.94 -6.82 2.85
N SER A 574 23.35 -5.57 3.01
CA SER A 574 22.93 -4.74 4.13
C SER A 574 22.99 -3.26 3.77
N PRO A 575 22.00 -2.45 4.19
CA PRO A 575 21.98 -1.03 3.87
C PRO A 575 23.16 -0.29 4.54
N PRO A 576 23.92 0.52 3.80
CA PRO A 576 24.96 1.36 4.39
C PRO A 576 24.35 2.52 5.16
N ARG A 577 25.16 3.16 6.01
CA ARG A 577 24.84 4.47 6.60
C ARG A 577 24.89 5.56 5.53
N SER A 578 24.35 6.74 5.85
CA SER A 578 24.35 7.88 4.92
C SER A 578 25.74 8.39 4.54
N ASP A 579 26.79 8.03 5.28
CA ASP A 579 28.18 8.32 4.92
C ASP A 579 28.81 7.27 3.97
N GLY A 580 28.04 6.23 3.60
CA GLY A 580 28.47 5.13 2.75
C GLY A 580 29.11 3.95 3.49
N ARG A 581 29.35 4.05 4.80
CA ARG A 581 29.97 2.96 5.56
C ARG A 581 28.93 1.94 6.01
N ILE A 582 29.33 0.68 6.01
CA ILE A 582 28.61 -0.40 6.70
C ILE A 582 29.14 -0.50 8.15
N THR A 583 28.35 -1.11 9.04
CA THR A 583 28.76 -1.20 10.45
C THR A 583 29.90 -2.20 10.65
N PRO A 584 30.90 -1.87 11.48
CA PRO A 584 32.08 -2.73 11.63
C PRO A 584 31.76 -4.16 12.07
N GLU A 585 30.74 -4.32 12.91
CA GLU A 585 30.29 -5.62 13.43
C GLU A 585 29.82 -6.55 12.30
N ILE A 586 29.12 -6.02 11.29
CA ILE A 586 28.69 -6.81 10.12
C ILE A 586 29.90 -7.21 9.28
N VAL A 587 30.89 -6.32 9.11
CA VAL A 587 32.13 -6.63 8.37
C VAL A 587 32.93 -7.71 9.08
N TYR A 588 33.04 -7.62 10.41
CA TYR A 588 33.74 -8.61 11.22
C TYR A 588 33.09 -9.99 11.14
N VAL A 589 31.75 -10.06 11.22
CA VAL A 589 31.02 -11.32 11.02
C VAL A 589 31.20 -11.85 9.59
N ALA A 590 31.08 -10.98 8.58
CA ALA A 590 31.30 -11.34 7.17
C ALA A 590 32.70 -11.93 6.95
N HIS A 591 33.73 -11.34 7.56
CA HIS A 591 35.09 -11.86 7.57
C HIS A 591 35.17 -13.25 8.22
N LYS A 592 34.57 -13.41 9.40
CA LYS A 592 34.62 -14.65 10.20
C LYS A 592 33.95 -15.84 9.51
N VAL A 593 32.85 -15.61 8.80
CA VAL A 593 32.13 -16.66 8.04
C VAL A 593 32.70 -16.91 6.63
N GLY A 594 33.70 -16.13 6.21
CA GLY A 594 34.30 -16.24 4.88
C GLY A 594 33.41 -15.73 3.76
N ALA A 595 32.63 -14.67 4.00
CA ALA A 595 31.82 -14.04 2.96
C ALA A 595 32.70 -13.51 1.80
N GLU A 596 32.25 -13.71 0.57
CA GLU A 596 32.90 -13.21 -0.63
C GLU A 596 32.82 -11.68 -0.71
N SER A 597 31.64 -11.15 -0.37
CA SER A 597 31.34 -9.73 -0.50
C SER A 597 30.11 -9.30 0.30
N ILE A 598 29.98 -7.99 0.50
CA ILE A 598 28.83 -7.32 1.09
C ILE A 598 28.24 -6.37 0.06
N VAL A 599 27.01 -6.58 -0.36
CA VAL A 599 26.22 -5.63 -1.15
C VAL A 599 25.80 -4.49 -0.22
N LEU A 600 26.25 -3.28 -0.53
CA LEU A 600 26.00 -2.05 0.22
C LEU A 600 24.65 -1.45 -0.21
N ALA A 601 23.57 -2.20 -0.04
CA ALA A 601 22.20 -1.77 -0.33
C ALA A 601 21.19 -2.50 0.57
N GLY A 602 20.06 -1.85 0.85
CA GLY A 602 18.89 -2.46 1.50
C GLY A 602 17.75 -2.74 0.52
N GLY A 603 16.58 -3.10 1.04
CA GLY A 603 15.31 -3.09 0.31
C GLY A 603 15.22 -4.04 -0.89
N ALA A 604 14.30 -3.72 -1.80
CA ALA A 604 14.04 -4.52 -2.99
C ALA A 604 15.22 -4.51 -3.98
N GLN A 605 15.98 -3.42 -4.02
CA GLN A 605 17.15 -3.29 -4.89
C GLN A 605 18.27 -4.27 -4.52
N ALA A 606 18.48 -4.52 -3.23
CA ALA A 606 19.45 -5.53 -2.76
C ALA A 606 19.01 -6.95 -3.11
N VAL A 607 17.72 -7.26 -2.91
CA VAL A 607 17.15 -8.57 -3.28
C VAL A 607 17.27 -8.81 -4.78
N ALA A 608 16.97 -7.80 -5.60
CA ALA A 608 17.13 -7.89 -7.07
C ALA A 608 18.60 -8.12 -7.46
N ALA A 609 19.54 -7.38 -6.86
CA ALA A 609 20.96 -7.53 -7.15
C ALA A 609 21.47 -8.95 -6.83
N LEU A 610 21.01 -9.55 -5.72
CA LEU A 610 21.32 -10.94 -5.40
C LEU A 610 20.68 -11.93 -6.39
N ALA A 611 19.40 -11.72 -6.74
CA ALA A 611 18.62 -12.64 -7.57
C ALA A 611 19.12 -12.70 -9.02
N TYR A 612 19.42 -11.55 -9.61
CA TYR A 612 19.80 -11.44 -11.02
C TYR A 612 21.31 -11.32 -11.22
N GLY A 613 22.06 -10.94 -10.18
CA GLY A 613 23.44 -10.50 -10.31
C GLY A 613 23.56 -9.14 -10.99
N THR A 614 24.73 -8.53 -10.86
CA THR A 614 25.10 -7.31 -11.60
C THR A 614 26.53 -7.44 -12.11
N GLU A 615 27.11 -6.37 -12.65
CA GLU A 615 28.52 -6.33 -13.05
C GLU A 615 29.46 -6.66 -11.87
N SER A 616 29.09 -6.25 -10.66
CA SER A 616 29.93 -6.44 -9.47
C SER A 616 29.36 -7.41 -8.42
N VAL A 617 28.03 -7.60 -8.37
CA VAL A 617 27.33 -8.46 -7.41
C VAL A 617 27.13 -9.87 -7.98
N THR A 618 27.61 -10.88 -7.24
CA THR A 618 27.44 -12.29 -7.59
C THR A 618 25.96 -12.70 -7.58
N LYS A 619 25.45 -13.20 -8.70
CA LYS A 619 24.13 -13.86 -8.77
C LYS A 619 24.09 -15.10 -7.89
N VAL A 620 23.09 -15.22 -7.01
CA VAL A 620 22.96 -16.33 -6.06
C VAL A 620 21.88 -17.34 -6.49
N ASP A 621 21.86 -18.50 -5.85
CA ASP A 621 20.89 -19.57 -6.10
C ASP A 621 19.78 -19.62 -5.03
N LYS A 622 20.03 -19.04 -3.86
CA LYS A 622 19.03 -18.86 -2.80
C LYS A 622 19.27 -17.58 -2.00
N ILE A 623 18.21 -16.84 -1.70
CA ILE A 623 18.24 -15.64 -0.86
C ILE A 623 17.59 -15.96 0.49
N LEU A 624 18.29 -15.64 1.58
CA LEU A 624 17.84 -15.89 2.94
C LEU A 624 17.89 -14.60 3.76
N GLY A 625 17.13 -14.57 4.85
CA GLY A 625 17.16 -13.51 5.84
C GLY A 625 15.84 -12.75 5.97
N PRO A 626 15.58 -12.19 7.15
CA PRO A 626 14.37 -11.43 7.42
C PRO A 626 14.45 -10.05 6.75
N GLY A 627 13.33 -9.35 6.69
CA GLY A 627 13.30 -7.98 6.20
C GLY A 627 11.93 -7.36 6.35
N ASN A 628 11.83 -6.06 6.08
CA ASN A 628 10.53 -5.40 6.06
C ASN A 628 9.66 -5.93 4.90
N GLN A 629 8.40 -5.50 4.87
CA GLN A 629 7.42 -5.91 3.85
C GLN A 629 7.89 -5.77 2.40
N PHE A 630 8.77 -4.80 2.07
CA PHE A 630 9.29 -4.62 0.71
C PHE A 630 10.33 -5.67 0.36
N VAL A 631 11.21 -6.03 1.30
CA VAL A 631 12.20 -7.09 1.15
C VAL A 631 11.51 -8.44 1.01
N THR A 632 10.52 -8.71 1.86
CA THR A 632 9.74 -9.95 1.80
C THR A 632 8.97 -10.07 0.50
N ALA A 633 8.28 -9.01 0.07
CA ALA A 633 7.60 -9.00 -1.22
C ALA A 633 8.58 -9.17 -2.39
N ALA A 634 9.76 -8.56 -2.33
CA ALA A 634 10.79 -8.73 -3.37
C ALA A 634 11.29 -10.17 -3.42
N LYS A 635 11.58 -10.80 -2.27
CA LYS A 635 11.97 -12.21 -2.16
C LYS A 635 10.92 -13.13 -2.79
N MET A 636 9.65 -12.95 -2.43
CA MET A 636 8.54 -13.73 -2.99
C MET A 636 8.35 -13.48 -4.50
N HIS A 637 8.61 -12.27 -4.98
CA HIS A 637 8.51 -11.94 -6.39
C HIS A 637 9.61 -12.63 -7.20
N VAL A 638 10.88 -12.47 -6.80
CA VAL A 638 12.02 -13.06 -7.53
C VAL A 638 12.02 -14.59 -7.46
N SER A 639 11.49 -15.19 -6.37
CA SER A 639 11.38 -16.65 -6.28
C SER A 639 10.41 -17.26 -7.28
N ASN A 640 9.45 -16.46 -7.77
CA ASN A 640 8.49 -16.88 -8.80
C ASN A 640 8.98 -16.56 -10.23
N ASP A 641 10.06 -15.80 -10.40
CA ASP A 641 10.66 -15.54 -11.72
C ASP A 641 11.61 -16.67 -12.12
N THR A 642 11.14 -17.53 -13.03
CA THR A 642 11.94 -18.64 -13.58
C THR A 642 13.23 -18.17 -14.28
N ASN A 643 13.32 -16.92 -14.73
CA ASN A 643 14.55 -16.37 -15.31
C ASN A 643 15.59 -16.01 -14.24
N ALA A 644 15.15 -15.61 -13.04
CA ALA A 644 16.06 -15.44 -11.90
C ALA A 644 16.57 -16.81 -11.44
N GLY A 645 15.67 -17.81 -11.41
CA GLY A 645 15.99 -19.17 -10.99
C GLY A 645 16.62 -19.18 -9.59
N VAL A 646 16.04 -18.41 -8.67
CA VAL A 646 16.53 -18.21 -7.31
C VAL A 646 15.48 -18.72 -6.32
N GLY A 647 15.90 -19.49 -5.32
CA GLY A 647 15.04 -19.86 -4.20
C GLY A 647 15.01 -18.80 -3.11
N ILE A 648 14.07 -18.92 -2.18
CA ILE A 648 14.11 -18.20 -0.90
C ILE A 648 14.01 -19.19 0.26
N ASP A 649 14.39 -18.77 1.45
CA ASP A 649 14.14 -19.50 2.70
C ASP A 649 12.64 -19.56 3.03
N MET A 650 12.03 -18.41 3.28
CA MET A 650 10.65 -18.27 3.74
C MET A 650 10.15 -16.83 3.61
N PRO A 651 8.82 -16.62 3.59
CA PRO A 651 8.25 -15.32 3.88
C PRO A 651 8.46 -14.96 5.35
N ALA A 652 8.89 -13.72 5.62
CA ALA A 652 9.04 -13.18 6.98
C ALA A 652 8.26 -11.87 7.09
N GLY A 653 7.57 -11.67 8.20
CA GLY A 653 6.77 -10.50 8.53
C GLY A 653 7.23 -9.83 9.84
N PRO A 654 6.38 -8.98 10.46
CA PRO A 654 6.54 -8.48 11.81
C PRO A 654 6.69 -9.64 12.79
N SER A 655 7.50 -9.38 13.82
CA SER A 655 7.90 -10.39 14.78
C SER A 655 6.78 -10.75 15.75
N GLU A 656 6.76 -12.00 16.21
CA GLU A 656 5.71 -12.57 17.06
C GLU A 656 6.32 -13.33 18.25
N VAL A 657 5.69 -13.24 19.42
CA VAL A 657 6.00 -14.15 20.55
C VAL A 657 4.72 -14.59 21.25
N LEU A 658 4.66 -15.87 21.60
CA LEU A 658 3.59 -16.45 22.40
C LEU A 658 4.18 -17.08 23.66
N VAL A 659 3.80 -16.57 24.83
CA VAL A 659 4.20 -17.10 26.14
C VAL A 659 3.07 -17.94 26.70
N VAL A 660 3.32 -19.20 27.04
CA VAL A 660 2.42 -20.04 27.85
C VAL A 660 2.93 -20.00 29.28
N ALA A 661 2.09 -19.55 30.22
CA ALA A 661 2.45 -19.38 31.62
C ALA A 661 1.42 -20.02 32.55
N ASP A 662 1.89 -20.66 33.63
CA ASP A 662 1.06 -21.17 34.72
C ASP A 662 1.47 -20.52 36.05
N LYS A 663 0.88 -20.97 37.16
CA LYS A 663 1.10 -20.40 38.50
C LYS A 663 2.55 -20.45 39.00
N ASP A 664 3.39 -21.31 38.42
CA ASP A 664 4.80 -21.42 38.80
C ASP A 664 5.66 -20.37 38.06
N ALA A 665 5.09 -19.70 37.04
CA ALA A 665 5.76 -18.63 36.29
C ALA A 665 6.01 -17.39 37.17
N ASN A 666 7.13 -16.71 36.91
CA ASN A 666 7.41 -15.41 37.52
C ASN A 666 6.75 -14.30 36.68
N PRO A 667 5.83 -13.49 37.24
CA PRO A 667 5.16 -12.43 36.47
C PRO A 667 6.10 -11.45 35.77
N ALA A 668 7.23 -11.12 36.41
CA ALA A 668 8.22 -10.20 35.84
C ALA A 668 8.92 -10.81 34.62
N PHE A 669 9.12 -12.13 34.59
CA PHE A 669 9.76 -12.83 33.47
C PHE A 669 8.80 -12.96 32.29
N VAL A 670 7.53 -13.27 32.56
CA VAL A 670 6.48 -13.30 31.52
C VAL A 670 6.36 -11.92 30.87
N ALA A 671 6.30 -10.85 31.67
CA ALA A 671 6.22 -9.49 31.17
C ALA A 671 7.47 -9.11 30.34
N SER A 672 8.67 -9.42 30.82
CA SER A 672 9.90 -9.07 30.09
C SER A 672 10.00 -9.78 28.74
N ASP A 673 9.57 -11.03 28.64
CA ASP A 673 9.56 -11.80 27.39
C ASP A 673 8.50 -11.27 26.39
N LEU A 674 7.32 -10.88 26.89
CA LEU A 674 6.32 -10.23 26.03
C LEU A 674 6.88 -8.89 25.51
N LEU A 675 7.55 -8.11 26.35
CA LEU A 675 8.06 -6.79 25.99
C LEU A 675 9.28 -6.85 25.09
N SER A 676 10.13 -7.89 25.19
CA SER A 676 11.31 -8.03 24.33
C SER A 676 10.94 -8.11 22.85
N GLN A 677 9.81 -8.74 22.52
CA GLN A 677 9.32 -8.73 21.15
C GLN A 677 8.51 -7.47 20.82
N ALA A 678 7.71 -6.95 21.76
CA ALA A 678 6.87 -5.79 21.52
C ALA A 678 7.67 -4.53 21.12
N GLU A 679 8.94 -4.42 21.51
CA GLU A 679 9.80 -3.29 21.16
C GLU A 679 10.38 -3.33 19.74
N HIS A 680 10.25 -4.45 19.01
CA HIS A 680 10.78 -4.59 17.66
C HIS A 680 10.07 -3.66 16.66
N GLY A 681 8.75 -3.50 16.81
CA GLY A 681 7.93 -2.68 15.91
C GLY A 681 6.48 -2.59 16.37
N VAL A 682 5.79 -1.52 15.96
CA VAL A 682 4.36 -1.27 16.32
C VAL A 682 3.42 -2.34 15.77
N ASP A 683 3.88 -3.13 14.81
CA ASP A 683 3.20 -4.22 14.14
C ASP A 683 3.54 -5.61 14.70
N SER A 684 4.42 -5.69 15.70
CA SER A 684 4.74 -6.94 16.41
C SER A 684 3.56 -7.37 17.28
N GLN A 685 3.23 -8.66 17.33
CA GLN A 685 2.13 -9.17 18.14
C GLN A 685 2.66 -10.09 19.24
N VAL A 686 2.22 -9.85 20.48
CA VAL A 686 2.61 -10.68 21.62
C VAL A 686 1.38 -11.31 22.25
N ILE A 687 1.47 -12.57 22.65
CA ILE A 687 0.34 -13.32 23.19
C ILE A 687 0.76 -13.99 24.48
N LEU A 688 -0.08 -13.89 25.50
CA LEU A 688 0.05 -14.68 26.72
C LEU A 688 -1.07 -15.71 26.76
N ILE A 689 -0.76 -16.99 26.89
CA ILE A 689 -1.73 -18.02 27.27
C ILE A 689 -1.53 -18.34 28.75
N ALA A 690 -2.46 -17.87 29.57
CA ALA A 690 -2.45 -18.03 31.02
C ALA A 690 -3.24 -19.29 31.44
N VAL A 691 -2.55 -20.25 32.05
CA VAL A 691 -3.08 -21.58 32.37
C VAL A 691 -3.45 -21.65 33.84
N ASP A 692 -4.76 -21.76 34.12
CA ASP A 692 -5.31 -21.89 35.47
C ASP A 692 -4.81 -20.81 36.46
N LEU A 693 -4.59 -19.58 35.96
CA LEU A 693 -4.19 -18.44 36.79
C LEU A 693 -5.38 -17.77 37.45
N SER A 694 -5.23 -17.42 38.73
CA SER A 694 -6.17 -16.59 39.46
C SER A 694 -6.11 -15.13 39.01
N GLU A 695 -7.15 -14.35 39.36
CA GLU A 695 -7.21 -12.91 39.07
C GLU A 695 -6.01 -12.15 39.66
N GLN A 696 -5.52 -12.57 40.84
CA GLN A 696 -4.36 -11.94 41.47
C GLN A 696 -3.06 -12.22 40.70
N GLU A 697 -2.87 -13.44 40.20
CA GLU A 697 -1.69 -13.82 39.41
C GLU A 697 -1.70 -13.15 38.03
N LEU A 698 -2.88 -13.08 37.37
CA LEU A 698 -3.06 -12.33 36.13
C LEU A 698 -2.75 -10.85 36.32
N GLN A 699 -3.27 -10.24 37.38
CA GLN A 699 -3.07 -8.82 37.65
C GLN A 699 -1.58 -8.50 37.89
N ALA A 700 -0.84 -9.40 38.55
CA ALA A 700 0.58 -9.25 38.77
C ALA A 700 1.39 -9.22 37.46
N ILE A 701 1.02 -10.05 36.47
CA ILE A 701 1.65 -10.04 35.14
C ILE A 701 1.36 -8.71 34.43
N GLU A 702 0.11 -8.25 34.46
CA GLU A 702 -0.24 -6.96 33.83
C GLU A 702 0.43 -5.76 34.51
N ASP A 703 0.63 -5.82 35.83
CA ASP A 703 1.36 -4.79 36.57
C ASP A 703 2.81 -4.71 36.09
N GLU A 704 3.46 -5.86 35.94
CA GLU A 704 4.83 -5.94 35.42
C GLU A 704 4.91 -5.48 33.95
N VAL A 705 3.98 -5.89 33.08
CA VAL A 705 3.91 -5.40 31.69
C VAL A 705 3.84 -3.88 31.66
N HIS A 706 2.98 -3.27 32.48
CA HIS A 706 2.86 -1.83 32.53
C HIS A 706 4.14 -1.15 33.06
N GLN A 707 4.65 -1.58 34.21
CA GLN A 707 5.80 -0.96 34.89
C GLN A 707 7.07 -1.05 34.05
N GLN A 708 7.33 -2.22 33.46
CA GLN A 708 8.48 -2.42 32.60
C GLN A 708 8.34 -1.64 31.29
N ALA A 709 7.15 -1.65 30.65
CA ALA A 709 6.94 -0.93 29.39
C ALA A 709 7.18 0.57 29.50
N ILE A 710 6.71 1.23 30.57
CA ILE A 710 6.92 2.69 30.76
C ILE A 710 8.38 3.07 31.03
N ALA A 711 9.20 2.11 31.47
CA ALA A 711 10.64 2.30 31.68
C ALA A 711 11.45 2.15 30.38
N LEU A 712 10.87 1.64 29.29
CA LEU A 712 11.57 1.40 28.04
C LEU A 712 11.72 2.70 27.22
N PRO A 713 12.91 2.96 26.63
CA PRO A 713 13.13 4.11 25.76
C PRO A 713 12.20 4.16 24.53
N ARG A 714 11.65 3.01 24.13
CA ARG A 714 10.78 2.84 22.95
C ARG A 714 9.32 2.59 23.35
N VAL A 715 8.86 3.11 24.49
CA VAL A 715 7.51 2.90 25.04
C VAL A 715 6.38 3.16 24.04
N ASP A 716 6.50 4.14 23.14
CA ASP A 716 5.46 4.43 22.14
C ASP A 716 5.29 3.28 21.13
N ILE A 717 6.38 2.59 20.78
CA ILE A 717 6.35 1.41 19.91
C ILE A 717 5.69 0.25 20.65
N VAL A 718 6.09 0.05 21.90
CA VAL A 718 5.53 -0.98 22.79
C VAL A 718 4.03 -0.76 23.01
N ARG A 719 3.57 0.48 23.22
CA ARG A 719 2.14 0.81 23.33
C ARG A 719 1.39 0.43 22.06
N GLY A 720 1.98 0.67 20.89
CA GLY A 720 1.41 0.26 19.60
C GLY A 720 1.27 -1.26 19.47
N SER A 721 2.31 -2.02 19.82
CA SER A 721 2.31 -3.50 19.79
C SER A 721 1.35 -4.10 20.81
N ILE A 722 1.37 -3.61 22.06
CA ILE A 722 0.53 -4.13 23.13
C ILE A 722 -0.97 -3.90 22.86
N ALA A 723 -1.33 -2.81 22.17
CA ALA A 723 -2.73 -2.47 21.86
C ALA A 723 -3.48 -3.54 21.03
N HIS A 724 -2.76 -4.41 20.30
CA HIS A 724 -3.34 -5.53 19.52
C HIS A 724 -2.80 -6.90 19.96
N SER A 725 -2.24 -6.95 21.17
CA SER A 725 -1.73 -8.14 21.84
C SER A 725 -2.73 -8.65 22.87
N VAL A 726 -2.78 -9.97 23.09
CA VAL A 726 -3.89 -10.62 23.82
C VAL A 726 -3.39 -11.60 24.88
N THR A 727 -4.00 -11.55 26.06
CA THR A 727 -3.90 -12.57 27.11
C THR A 727 -5.11 -13.50 27.05
N VAL A 728 -4.89 -14.78 26.77
CA VAL A 728 -5.92 -15.83 26.73
C VAL A 728 -5.82 -16.70 27.98
N GLN A 729 -6.85 -16.71 28.80
CA GLN A 729 -6.99 -17.60 29.94
C GLN A 729 -7.56 -18.94 29.49
N VAL A 730 -6.95 -20.03 29.94
CA VAL A 730 -7.35 -21.40 29.65
C VAL A 730 -7.34 -22.25 30.92
N LYS A 731 -8.12 -23.34 30.92
CA LYS A 731 -8.22 -24.24 32.08
C LYS A 731 -7.00 -25.14 32.26
N ASP A 732 -6.36 -25.54 31.17
CA ASP A 732 -5.28 -26.52 31.21
C ASP A 732 -4.29 -26.37 30.05
N ILE A 733 -3.15 -27.06 30.18
CA ILE A 733 -2.08 -27.08 29.19
C ILE A 733 -2.54 -27.65 27.84
N LYS A 734 -3.49 -28.57 27.81
CA LYS A 734 -3.92 -29.17 26.52
C LYS A 734 -4.60 -28.11 25.66
N GLU A 735 -5.45 -27.29 26.26
CA GLU A 735 -6.07 -26.19 25.55
C GLU A 735 -5.06 -25.10 25.17
N ALA A 736 -4.08 -24.80 26.05
CA ALA A 736 -2.99 -23.88 25.72
C ALA A 736 -2.22 -24.31 24.47
N MET A 737 -1.83 -25.59 24.42
CA MET A 737 -1.08 -26.16 23.31
C MET A 737 -1.93 -26.23 22.04
N ARG A 738 -3.23 -26.53 22.14
CA ARG A 738 -4.15 -26.50 20.99
C ARG A 738 -4.17 -25.11 20.35
N ILE A 739 -4.35 -24.06 21.15
CA ILE A 739 -4.41 -22.67 20.70
C ILE A 739 -3.06 -22.23 20.13
N SER A 740 -1.96 -22.50 20.82
CA SER A 740 -0.61 -22.18 20.34
C SER A 740 -0.31 -22.83 18.99
N ASN A 741 -0.63 -24.12 18.83
CA ASN A 741 -0.46 -24.84 17.56
C ASN A 741 -1.36 -24.30 16.44
N GLU A 742 -2.58 -23.84 16.76
CA GLU A 742 -3.48 -23.24 15.79
C GLU A 742 -2.99 -21.86 15.33
N TYR A 743 -2.47 -21.07 16.26
CA TYR A 743 -1.87 -19.76 15.97
C TYR A 743 -0.55 -19.89 15.19
N ALA A 744 0.27 -20.90 15.51
CA ALA A 744 1.58 -21.18 14.93
C ALA A 744 2.54 -19.98 15.04
N PRO A 745 2.99 -19.65 16.27
CA PRO A 745 3.81 -18.48 16.53
C PRO A 745 5.22 -18.60 15.93
N GLU A 746 5.86 -17.45 15.69
CA GLU A 746 7.30 -17.39 15.39
C GLU A 746 8.11 -17.92 16.59
N HIS A 747 7.90 -17.34 17.78
CA HIS A 747 8.54 -17.75 19.02
C HIS A 747 7.50 -18.27 20.03
N LEU A 748 7.76 -19.44 20.63
CA LEU A 748 6.94 -20.02 21.68
C LEU A 748 7.77 -20.13 22.97
N ILE A 749 7.32 -19.52 24.06
CA ILE A 749 7.98 -19.60 25.37
C ILE A 749 7.09 -20.38 26.34
N LEU A 750 7.65 -21.39 26.99
CA LEU A 750 6.95 -22.25 27.95
C LEU A 750 7.46 -21.96 29.37
N GLN A 751 6.80 -21.01 30.05
CA GLN A 751 7.03 -20.70 31.47
C GLN A 751 6.01 -21.44 32.34
N ILE A 752 6.08 -22.77 32.33
CA ILE A 752 5.14 -23.64 33.04
C ILE A 752 5.90 -24.70 33.84
N LYS A 753 5.21 -25.32 34.79
CA LYS A 753 5.69 -26.52 35.45
C LYS A 753 5.94 -27.64 34.43
N ASP A 754 7.06 -28.34 34.58
CA ASP A 754 7.48 -29.45 33.71
C ASP A 754 7.53 -29.07 32.21
N ALA A 755 7.93 -27.84 31.87
CA ALA A 755 7.95 -27.31 30.49
C ALA A 755 8.60 -28.25 29.46
N GLU A 756 9.65 -29.00 29.82
CA GLU A 756 10.30 -29.99 28.95
C GLU A 756 9.32 -31.05 28.41
N LYS A 757 8.35 -31.50 29.22
CA LYS A 757 7.35 -32.49 28.79
C LYS A 757 6.30 -31.90 27.86
N ALA A 758 6.09 -30.58 27.90
CA ALA A 758 5.12 -29.92 27.03
C ALA A 758 5.63 -29.75 25.60
N VAL A 759 6.94 -29.87 25.37
CA VAL A 759 7.55 -29.81 24.03
C VAL A 759 6.97 -30.86 23.08
N ASP A 760 6.66 -32.07 23.57
CA ASP A 760 6.04 -33.14 22.78
C ASP A 760 4.63 -32.79 22.24
N GLN A 761 3.99 -31.75 22.81
CA GLN A 761 2.69 -31.24 22.36
C GLN A 761 2.81 -30.08 21.37
N VAL A 762 4.03 -29.58 21.09
CA VAL A 762 4.26 -28.52 20.11
C VAL A 762 4.22 -29.12 18.71
N MET A 763 3.25 -28.71 17.92
CA MET A 763 3.10 -29.08 16.51
C MET A 763 3.58 -27.97 15.57
N ASN A 764 3.31 -26.70 15.91
CA ASN A 764 3.66 -25.55 15.05
C ASN A 764 4.25 -24.41 15.89
N ALA A 765 5.55 -24.15 15.74
CA ALA A 765 6.25 -22.96 16.24
C ALA A 765 7.56 -22.79 15.43
N GLY A 766 8.03 -21.57 15.27
CA GLY A 766 9.34 -21.32 14.64
C GLY A 766 10.50 -21.77 15.53
N SER A 767 10.51 -21.31 16.78
CA SER A 767 11.46 -21.72 17.82
C SER A 767 10.76 -21.82 19.18
N VAL A 768 11.23 -22.72 20.04
CA VAL A 768 10.64 -22.99 21.37
C VAL A 768 11.66 -22.75 22.47
N PHE A 769 11.26 -21.99 23.48
CA PHE A 769 12.04 -21.67 24.66
C PHE A 769 11.42 -22.34 25.88
N VAL A 770 12.21 -23.14 26.60
CA VAL A 770 11.69 -24.13 27.55
C VAL A 770 12.13 -23.79 28.98
N GLY A 771 11.17 -23.42 29.83
CA GLY A 771 11.41 -23.13 31.24
C GLY A 771 11.78 -21.68 31.52
N HIS A 772 11.99 -21.37 32.80
CA HIS A 772 11.96 -19.99 33.30
C HIS A 772 13.25 -19.19 33.05
N TRP A 773 14.34 -19.87 32.67
CA TRP A 773 15.67 -19.28 32.49
C TRP A 773 16.06 -19.13 31.02
N THR A 774 15.07 -19.21 30.13
CA THR A 774 15.29 -19.30 28.68
C THR A 774 14.48 -18.21 28.00
N PRO A 775 14.81 -16.92 28.20
CA PRO A 775 14.12 -15.82 27.51
C PRO A 775 14.38 -15.86 26.01
N GLU A 776 13.52 -15.26 25.20
CA GLU A 776 13.70 -15.19 23.74
C GLU A 776 15.08 -14.63 23.36
N SER A 777 15.53 -13.63 24.11
CA SER A 777 16.81 -12.96 23.90
C SER A 777 18.00 -13.92 23.85
N VAL A 778 18.03 -15.00 24.63
CA VAL A 778 19.17 -15.94 24.52
C VAL A 778 19.17 -16.64 23.15
N GLY A 779 18.02 -16.94 22.58
CA GLY A 779 17.91 -17.52 21.23
C GLY A 779 18.26 -16.52 20.13
N ASP A 780 17.82 -15.27 20.28
CA ASP A 780 18.10 -14.21 19.30
C ASP A 780 19.59 -13.92 19.11
N TYR A 781 20.39 -14.17 20.15
CA TYR A 781 21.78 -13.75 20.17
C TYR A 781 22.80 -14.89 20.27
N SER A 782 22.63 -15.87 21.17
CA SER A 782 23.78 -16.67 21.60
C SER A 782 23.55 -18.14 21.97
N ALA A 783 22.32 -18.61 22.19
CA ALA A 783 22.06 -20.00 22.59
C ALA A 783 22.44 -21.00 21.48
N GLY A 784 22.45 -20.55 20.22
CA GLY A 784 22.87 -21.29 19.05
C GLY A 784 21.74 -21.67 18.10
N VAL A 785 20.49 -21.63 18.57
CA VAL A 785 19.28 -21.70 17.72
C VAL A 785 19.21 -20.48 16.79
N ASN A 786 18.43 -20.57 15.73
CA ASN A 786 18.35 -19.53 14.70
C ASN A 786 17.12 -18.64 14.89
N HIS A 787 17.30 -17.31 14.81
CA HIS A 787 16.20 -16.35 14.95
C HIS A 787 15.53 -15.93 13.65
N SER A 788 16.01 -16.42 12.49
CA SER A 788 15.38 -16.12 11.21
C SER A 788 14.26 -17.12 11.01
N LEU A 789 13.08 -16.76 11.51
CA LEU A 789 11.95 -17.67 11.70
C LEU A 789 10.73 -17.26 10.84
N PRO A 790 9.82 -18.21 10.58
CA PRO A 790 8.60 -17.93 9.83
C PRO A 790 7.56 -17.28 10.75
N THR A 791 7.05 -16.11 10.34
CA THR A 791 5.94 -15.41 11.04
C THR A 791 4.62 -15.63 10.28
N TYR A 792 3.53 -14.95 10.64
CA TYR A 792 2.28 -14.99 9.86
C TYR A 792 1.59 -16.34 9.78
N GLY A 793 1.88 -17.21 10.75
CA GLY A 793 1.41 -18.59 10.76
C GLY A 793 2.15 -19.45 9.75
N PHE A 794 3.20 -18.92 9.09
CA PHE A 794 4.01 -19.70 8.17
C PHE A 794 4.76 -20.85 8.86
N ALA A 795 4.88 -20.82 10.19
CA ALA A 795 5.39 -21.93 11.00
C ALA A 795 4.61 -23.25 10.82
N LYS A 796 3.40 -23.23 10.23
CA LYS A 796 2.66 -24.45 9.86
C LYS A 796 3.29 -25.26 8.72
N GLN A 797 4.13 -24.64 7.89
CA GLN A 797 4.76 -25.33 6.76
C GLN A 797 6.20 -24.89 6.43
N TYR A 798 6.73 -23.88 7.13
CA TYR A 798 8.14 -23.49 7.06
C TYR A 798 8.82 -23.78 8.39
N SER A 799 10.09 -24.13 8.33
CA SER A 799 10.98 -24.15 9.48
C SER A 799 11.77 -22.85 9.55
N GLY A 800 12.26 -22.51 10.74
CA GLY A 800 13.34 -21.54 10.89
C GLY A 800 14.56 -21.88 10.05
N VAL A 801 15.40 -20.88 9.76
CA VAL A 801 16.67 -21.10 9.07
C VAL A 801 17.48 -22.13 9.86
N ASN A 802 17.96 -23.15 9.17
CA ASN A 802 18.75 -24.23 9.73
C ASN A 802 19.78 -24.71 8.69
N LEU A 803 20.58 -25.72 9.02
CA LEU A 803 21.59 -26.24 8.09
C LEU A 803 20.98 -26.70 6.76
N GLY A 804 19.80 -27.35 6.82
CA GLY A 804 19.06 -27.81 5.65
C GLY A 804 18.59 -26.66 4.74
N SER A 805 18.40 -25.45 5.26
CA SER A 805 18.08 -24.26 4.47
C SER A 805 19.14 -23.95 3.41
N PHE A 806 20.39 -24.37 3.65
CA PHE A 806 21.57 -24.18 2.81
C PHE A 806 21.97 -25.43 2.03
N GLN A 807 21.16 -26.49 2.07
CA GLN A 807 21.47 -27.77 1.44
C GLN A 807 20.35 -28.22 0.49
N LYS A 808 20.71 -29.19 -0.36
CA LYS A 808 19.83 -29.96 -1.23
C LYS A 808 20.03 -31.43 -0.90
N HIS A 809 18.94 -32.18 -0.74
CA HIS A 809 19.00 -33.63 -0.62
C HIS A 809 18.76 -34.27 -1.97
N ILE A 810 19.78 -34.94 -2.50
CA ILE A 810 19.73 -35.58 -3.82
C ILE A 810 19.53 -37.08 -3.61
N THR A 811 18.57 -37.66 -4.33
CA THR A 811 18.33 -39.10 -4.34
C THR A 811 19.04 -39.78 -5.50
N SER A 812 19.53 -41.00 -5.29
CA SER A 812 19.99 -41.89 -6.35
C SER A 812 19.47 -43.30 -6.13
N SER A 813 19.29 -44.04 -7.22
CA SER A 813 18.99 -45.46 -7.18
C SER A 813 20.02 -46.24 -8.00
N ASN A 814 20.43 -47.39 -7.48
CA ASN A 814 21.34 -48.30 -8.14
C ASN A 814 20.71 -49.69 -8.17
N LEU A 815 20.63 -50.27 -9.37
CA LEU A 815 20.04 -51.58 -9.58
C LEU A 815 21.10 -52.53 -10.10
N THR A 816 21.18 -53.70 -9.48
CA THR A 816 21.83 -54.87 -10.06
C THR A 816 20.96 -55.46 -11.18
N ALA A 817 21.54 -56.37 -11.98
CA ALA A 817 20.77 -57.09 -13.01
C ALA A 817 19.57 -57.87 -12.41
N ASP A 818 19.75 -58.49 -11.24
CA ASP A 818 18.67 -59.23 -10.59
C ASP A 818 17.63 -58.28 -9.97
N GLY A 819 18.06 -57.14 -9.42
CA GLY A 819 17.13 -56.08 -9.02
C GLY A 819 16.24 -55.61 -10.17
N LEU A 820 16.82 -55.40 -11.37
CA LEU A 820 16.04 -55.04 -12.55
C LEU A 820 15.06 -56.13 -12.98
N LYS A 821 15.46 -57.42 -12.92
CA LYS A 821 14.54 -58.54 -13.18
C LYS A 821 13.38 -58.55 -12.20
N ASN A 822 13.66 -58.28 -10.92
CA ASN A 822 12.67 -58.29 -9.84
C ASN A 822 11.59 -57.21 -10.02
N VAL A 823 11.98 -55.98 -10.40
CA VAL A 823 11.03 -54.84 -10.49
C VAL A 823 10.51 -54.59 -11.90
N GLY A 824 11.19 -55.09 -12.93
CA GLY A 824 10.99 -54.65 -14.30
C GLY A 824 9.58 -54.91 -14.86
N SER A 825 8.93 -56.01 -14.47
CA SER A 825 7.54 -56.29 -14.89
C SER A 825 6.56 -55.24 -14.35
N ALA A 826 6.71 -54.85 -13.09
CA ALA A 826 5.88 -53.82 -12.46
C ALA A 826 6.07 -52.47 -13.16
N VAL A 827 7.32 -52.05 -13.40
CA VAL A 827 7.60 -50.78 -14.09
C VAL A 827 7.03 -50.76 -15.50
N MET A 828 7.22 -51.84 -16.27
CA MET A 828 6.68 -51.92 -17.63
C MET A 828 5.15 -51.89 -17.65
N GLN A 829 4.49 -52.55 -16.69
CA GLN A 829 3.04 -52.55 -16.61
C GLN A 829 2.49 -51.18 -16.23
N LEU A 830 3.09 -50.49 -15.26
CA LEU A 830 2.70 -49.13 -14.90
C LEU A 830 2.93 -48.16 -16.07
N ALA A 831 4.10 -48.18 -16.70
CA ALA A 831 4.39 -47.36 -17.86
C ALA A 831 3.45 -47.61 -19.04
N LYS A 832 2.94 -48.86 -19.20
CA LYS A 832 1.93 -49.19 -20.19
C LYS A 832 0.57 -48.57 -19.85
N VAL A 833 0.14 -48.64 -18.57
CA VAL A 833 -1.12 -48.04 -18.10
C VAL A 833 -1.10 -46.52 -18.26
N GLU A 834 0.06 -45.90 -18.03
CA GLU A 834 0.28 -44.46 -18.24
C GLU A 834 0.52 -44.08 -19.70
N GLU A 835 0.54 -45.05 -20.62
CA GLU A 835 0.80 -44.86 -22.05
C GLU A 835 2.18 -44.25 -22.36
N LEU A 836 3.15 -44.40 -21.46
CA LEU A 836 4.53 -43.91 -21.58
C LEU A 836 5.47 -44.96 -22.19
N GLU A 837 5.28 -45.26 -23.47
CA GLU A 837 5.93 -46.38 -24.15
C GLU A 837 7.48 -46.31 -24.14
N ALA A 838 8.06 -45.11 -24.21
CA ALA A 838 9.52 -44.96 -24.13
C ALA A 838 10.08 -45.43 -22.75
N HIS A 839 9.36 -45.16 -21.66
CA HIS A 839 9.72 -45.62 -20.32
C HIS A 839 9.63 -47.15 -20.23
N ARG A 840 8.56 -47.73 -20.78
CA ARG A 840 8.38 -49.19 -20.86
C ARG A 840 9.53 -49.86 -21.62
N ARG A 841 9.86 -49.34 -22.81
CA ARG A 841 10.92 -49.89 -23.67
C ARG A 841 12.30 -49.79 -23.03
N ALA A 842 12.58 -48.74 -22.25
CA ALA A 842 13.85 -48.61 -21.55
C ALA A 842 14.13 -49.79 -20.62
N VAL A 843 13.10 -50.35 -19.97
CA VAL A 843 13.21 -51.55 -19.13
C VAL A 843 13.23 -52.82 -19.98
N GLU A 844 12.31 -52.94 -20.94
CA GLU A 844 12.17 -54.11 -21.82
C GLU A 844 13.48 -54.46 -22.54
N ILE A 845 14.15 -53.47 -23.12
CA ILE A 845 15.40 -53.67 -23.86
C ILE A 845 16.49 -54.26 -22.94
N ARG A 846 16.61 -53.76 -21.71
CA ARG A 846 17.61 -54.25 -20.74
C ARG A 846 17.29 -55.67 -20.28
N LEU A 847 16.03 -55.99 -20.02
CA LEU A 847 15.62 -57.35 -19.68
C LEU A 847 15.84 -58.33 -20.84
N ASN A 848 15.56 -57.90 -22.08
CA ASN A 848 15.82 -58.71 -23.26
C ASN A 848 17.33 -58.94 -23.47
N TYR A 849 18.16 -57.93 -23.23
CA TYR A 849 19.62 -58.09 -23.24
C TYR A 849 20.10 -59.10 -22.19
N LEU A 850 19.58 -59.04 -20.95
CA LEU A 850 19.90 -60.01 -19.91
C LEU A 850 19.46 -61.44 -20.26
N LYS A 851 18.34 -61.60 -20.97
CA LYS A 851 17.88 -62.91 -21.48
C LYS A 851 18.76 -63.46 -22.60
N GLN A 852 19.41 -62.61 -23.38
CA GLN A 852 20.31 -63.03 -24.47
C GLN A 852 21.72 -63.39 -23.97
N GLN A 853 22.09 -62.94 -22.77
CA GLN A 853 23.35 -63.25 -22.09
C GLN A 853 23.29 -64.55 -21.27
N GLN A 854 22.10 -65.10 -21.07
CA GLN A 854 21.84 -66.42 -20.47
C GLN A 854 21.70 -67.47 -21.56
#